data_AF-A0A918DNU2-F1
#
_entry.id   AF-A0A918DNU2-F1
#
_cell.length_a   1.000
_cell.length_b   1.000
_cell.length_c   1.000
_cell.angle_alpha   90.00
_cell.angle_beta   90.00
_cell.angle_gamma   90.00
#
_symmetry.space_group_name_H-M   'P 1'
#
loop_
_entity.id
_entity.type
_entity.pdbx_description
1 polymer ?
#
loop_
_entity_poly.entity_id
_entity_poly.type
_entity_poly.pdbx_seq_one_letter_code
_entity_poly.pdbx_strand_id
1 'polypeptide(L)'
;MRESDRAAQAAGRAAARDLFERVRLRYFRLPPAVRRVMYVSALIGAVGLGAALSWDLPQTFVVALVALAFVALTLRFPRAAATTLVVGAWVVLTIGMSGLLFPAGSALLLALLALPVAAAAHLIRWVTPWLTALLALLPAGLLAAALSLVSETIAVWVAYGVAAAALLYRFLLARRARAELTGQEQEQLRIRVREGMPGAPADRSPQPPSISVEEALSELESMIGLAPVKEQVRSIAASIEASRLRAEAGYTAGPPTRHFVFVGPPGTGKTSVARTVAKIFYAFGLLETPDVVEAQRADLVGEFLGATAIKTNELVDRALGGVLFIDEAYGLVISSDGQPDRFGAEAVQTLLKRAEDDRERLIIILAGYEQEMTSFLSSNPGLASRFATRVRFPSYSPGELAEITVLLQRQRGDTMSGEARTALLGLFEDVQRRGLVDELGNARFVRSLVEAAAQARDVRVVGAGGTPTTEDLVTTTTPDVTKAFNELTARFRGYEATPTLEEALADLDRMAGLAPVKRQVHAIAAQLQVARMRQERGLPTPPQMRHFVFVGPPGTGKTTVARVLGRVFAALGLLARPDVVEAQRADLVGQHLGATAIKTNELVDRALGGVLFVDEAYSLTNPGYSGGDAFGAEAVQTLLKRAEDDRDRLVIVLAGYQSEMDAFLSTNPGLASRFNQRVAFPSYSPAELSEIAVLLADKSGDRFDDDALRDLDEVFAWVCDERLIDGLGNGRFARSLFERAAMRRDVRLAALAGKGGATTSAELTTITSDDVRTAIDELSGR
;
A
#
# COMPACT_ATOMS: atom_id res chain seq x y z
N MET A 1 -30.16 -38.33 27.84
CA MET A 1 -31.14 -37.86 26.81
C MET A 1 -30.63 -38.31 25.46
N ARG A 2 -31.39 -39.15 24.76
CA ARG A 2 -30.96 -39.94 23.59
C ARG A 2 -30.69 -39.04 22.36
N GLU A 3 -29.73 -39.42 21.52
CA GLU A 3 -29.32 -38.71 20.28
C GLU A 3 -30.48 -38.43 19.31
N SER A 4 -31.55 -39.24 19.38
CA SER A 4 -32.79 -39.04 18.64
C SER A 4 -33.46 -37.69 18.92
N ASP A 5 -33.41 -37.21 20.18
CA ASP A 5 -34.00 -35.92 20.56
C ASP A 5 -33.16 -34.74 20.05
N ARG A 6 -31.84 -34.91 19.94
CA ARG A 6 -30.92 -33.90 19.41
C ARG A 6 -31.08 -33.74 17.89
N ALA A 7 -31.25 -34.83 17.17
CA ALA A 7 -31.50 -34.82 15.73
C ALA A 7 -32.87 -34.19 15.39
N ALA A 8 -33.92 -34.52 16.14
CA ALA A 8 -35.24 -33.90 15.98
C ALA A 8 -35.22 -32.38 16.30
N GLN A 9 -34.51 -31.96 17.34
CA GLN A 9 -34.32 -30.55 17.67
C GLN A 9 -33.44 -29.79 16.67
N ALA A 10 -32.48 -30.46 16.01
CA ALA A 10 -31.67 -29.87 14.95
C ALA A 10 -32.47 -29.72 13.65
N ALA A 11 -33.27 -30.73 13.28
CA ALA A 11 -34.15 -30.70 12.12
C ALA A 11 -35.25 -29.62 12.23
N GLY A 12 -35.88 -29.48 13.40
CA GLY A 12 -36.85 -28.40 13.66
C GLY A 12 -36.24 -27.00 13.57
N ARG A 13 -35.00 -26.83 14.04
CA ARG A 13 -34.24 -25.56 13.92
C ARG A 13 -33.85 -25.24 12.47
N ALA A 14 -33.52 -26.26 11.68
CA ALA A 14 -33.19 -26.10 10.26
C ALA A 14 -34.43 -25.74 9.43
N ALA A 15 -35.56 -26.42 9.66
CA ALA A 15 -36.81 -26.17 8.96
C ALA A 15 -37.38 -24.77 9.22
N ALA A 16 -37.32 -24.29 10.48
CA ALA A 16 -37.75 -22.94 10.84
C ALA A 16 -36.86 -21.85 10.20
N ARG A 17 -35.55 -22.13 10.05
CA ARG A 17 -34.60 -21.22 9.41
C ARG A 17 -34.81 -21.14 7.89
N ASP A 18 -35.11 -22.27 7.26
CA ASP A 18 -35.32 -22.38 5.81
C ASP A 18 -36.67 -21.79 5.34
N LEU A 19 -37.75 -22.01 6.10
CA LEU A 19 -39.04 -21.36 5.84
C LEU A 19 -38.91 -19.82 5.95
N PHE A 20 -38.14 -19.35 6.93
CA PHE A 20 -37.91 -17.91 7.14
C PHE A 20 -37.07 -17.28 6.04
N GLU A 21 -35.96 -17.91 5.61
CA GLU A 21 -35.15 -17.41 4.49
C GLU A 21 -35.98 -17.28 3.21
N ARG A 22 -36.86 -18.26 2.93
CA ARG A 22 -37.80 -18.18 1.78
C ARG A 22 -38.77 -17.01 1.88
N VAL A 23 -39.31 -16.71 3.06
CA VAL A 23 -40.22 -15.56 3.29
C VAL A 23 -39.46 -14.23 3.20
N ARG A 24 -38.27 -14.14 3.81
CA ARG A 24 -37.40 -12.96 3.79
C ARG A 24 -36.95 -12.61 2.37
N LEU A 25 -36.52 -13.59 1.59
CA LEU A 25 -36.11 -13.40 0.20
C LEU A 25 -37.28 -12.93 -0.68
N ARG A 26 -38.49 -13.46 -0.47
CA ARG A 26 -39.70 -12.98 -1.16
C ARG A 26 -40.03 -11.52 -0.79
N TYR A 27 -39.84 -11.12 0.47
CA TYR A 27 -40.08 -9.76 0.93
C TYR A 27 -39.12 -8.73 0.31
N PHE A 28 -37.81 -9.02 0.24
CA PHE A 28 -36.85 -8.09 -0.38
C PHE A 28 -36.97 -7.98 -1.90
N ARG A 29 -37.69 -8.92 -2.53
CA ARG A 29 -38.10 -8.83 -3.94
C ARG A 29 -39.33 -7.94 -4.14
N LEU A 30 -40.05 -7.55 -3.08
CA LEU A 30 -41.21 -6.65 -3.21
C LEU A 30 -40.75 -5.18 -3.33
N PRO A 31 -41.34 -4.41 -4.27
CA PRO A 31 -41.05 -2.98 -4.41
C PRO A 31 -41.29 -2.21 -3.09
N PRO A 32 -40.52 -1.15 -2.79
CA PRO A 32 -40.68 -0.35 -1.58
C PRO A 32 -42.11 0.16 -1.35
N ALA A 33 -42.85 0.45 -2.42
CA ALA A 33 -44.24 0.88 -2.35
C ALA A 33 -45.17 -0.20 -1.75
N VAL A 34 -45.04 -1.46 -2.20
CA VAL A 34 -45.83 -2.59 -1.69
C VAL A 34 -45.53 -2.87 -0.23
N ARG A 35 -44.27 -2.68 0.18
CA ARG A 35 -43.86 -2.81 1.58
C ARG A 35 -44.51 -1.75 2.48
N ARG A 36 -44.67 -0.52 2.00
CA ARG A 36 -45.41 0.53 2.74
C ARG A 36 -46.89 0.21 2.87
N VAL A 37 -47.51 -0.39 1.84
CA VAL A 37 -48.91 -0.84 1.91
C VAL A 37 -49.10 -1.87 3.03
N MET A 38 -48.19 -2.83 3.19
CA MET A 38 -48.26 -3.83 4.27
C MET A 38 -48.29 -3.21 5.68
N TYR A 39 -47.49 -2.17 5.94
CA TYR A 39 -47.50 -1.45 7.23
C TYR A 39 -48.83 -0.70 7.43
N VAL A 40 -49.34 -0.08 6.37
CA VAL A 40 -50.64 0.62 6.41
C VAL A 40 -51.78 -0.37 6.64
N SER A 41 -51.77 -1.54 6.00
CA SER A 41 -52.76 -2.60 6.22
C SER A 41 -52.73 -3.15 7.65
N ALA A 42 -51.54 -3.34 8.23
CA ALA A 42 -51.40 -3.75 9.63
C ALA A 42 -51.96 -2.70 10.60
N LEU A 43 -51.73 -1.41 10.32
CA LEU A 43 -52.27 -0.31 11.11
C LEU A 43 -53.80 -0.24 11.00
N ILE A 44 -54.35 -0.30 9.77
CA ILE A 44 -55.80 -0.28 9.54
C ILE A 44 -56.47 -1.49 10.19
N GLY A 45 -55.88 -2.68 10.08
CA GLY A 45 -56.39 -3.89 10.72
C GLY A 45 -56.43 -3.78 12.25
N ALA A 46 -55.38 -3.22 12.87
CA ALA A 46 -55.34 -3.00 14.31
C ALA A 46 -56.39 -1.98 14.79
N VAL A 47 -56.59 -0.89 14.02
CA VAL A 47 -57.62 0.12 14.32
C VAL A 47 -59.02 -0.45 14.12
N GLY A 48 -59.25 -1.22 13.06
CA GLY A 48 -60.53 -1.89 12.79
C GLY A 48 -60.90 -2.92 13.85
N LEU A 49 -59.92 -3.66 14.37
CA LEU A 49 -60.11 -4.59 15.48
C LEU A 49 -60.49 -3.85 16.77
N GLY A 50 -59.83 -2.73 17.06
CA GLY A 50 -60.18 -1.87 18.21
C GLY A 50 -61.60 -1.33 18.12
N ALA A 51 -62.03 -0.89 16.94
CA ALA A 51 -63.40 -0.45 16.71
C ALA A 51 -64.44 -1.59 16.86
N ALA A 52 -64.13 -2.80 16.36
CA ALA A 52 -65.02 -3.95 16.43
C ALA A 52 -65.21 -4.49 17.86
N LEU A 53 -64.21 -4.31 18.72
CA LEU A 53 -64.22 -4.77 20.12
C LEU A 53 -64.51 -3.65 21.12
N SER A 54 -64.91 -2.47 20.63
CA SER A 54 -65.24 -1.29 21.44
C SER A 54 -64.11 -0.85 22.39
N TRP A 55 -62.85 -0.98 21.94
CA TRP A 55 -61.68 -0.59 22.71
C TRP A 55 -61.50 0.93 22.77
N ASP A 56 -60.89 1.42 23.85
CA ASP A 56 -60.53 2.82 23.96
C ASP A 56 -59.33 3.20 23.07
N LEU A 57 -59.16 4.49 22.83
CA LEU A 57 -58.06 5.03 22.02
C LEU A 57 -56.67 4.57 22.50
N PRO A 58 -56.38 4.56 23.82
CA PRO A 58 -55.11 4.03 24.35
C PRO A 58 -54.88 2.55 24.03
N GLN A 59 -55.87 1.67 24.22
CA GLN A 59 -55.74 0.23 23.92
C GLN A 59 -55.52 -0.01 22.43
N THR A 60 -56.30 0.67 21.59
CA THR A 60 -56.18 0.58 20.13
C THR A 60 -54.79 1.05 19.66
N PHE A 61 -54.28 2.13 20.25
CA PHE A 61 -52.95 2.65 19.95
C PHE A 61 -51.83 1.67 20.32
N VAL A 62 -51.90 1.06 21.51
CA VAL A 62 -50.90 0.07 21.96
C VAL A 62 -50.90 -1.14 21.04
N VAL A 63 -52.08 -1.66 20.68
CA VAL A 63 -52.20 -2.81 19.76
C VAL A 63 -51.66 -2.47 18.36
N ALA A 64 -51.96 -1.27 17.85
CA ALA A 64 -51.42 -0.78 16.58
C ALA A 64 -49.89 -0.66 16.60
N LEU A 65 -49.32 -0.12 17.67
CA LEU A 65 -47.87 0.04 17.83
C LEU A 65 -47.18 -1.32 17.91
N VAL A 66 -47.77 -2.29 18.61
CA VAL A 66 -47.26 -3.67 18.68
C VAL A 66 -47.38 -4.38 17.34
N ALA A 67 -48.47 -4.21 16.61
CA ALA A 67 -48.63 -4.79 15.27
C ALA A 67 -47.58 -4.23 14.27
N LEU A 68 -47.32 -2.92 14.31
CA LEU A 68 -46.28 -2.28 13.51
C LEU A 68 -44.88 -2.74 13.92
N ALA A 69 -44.60 -2.82 15.22
CA ALA A 69 -43.33 -3.34 15.73
C ALA A 69 -43.13 -4.81 15.32
N PHE A 70 -44.18 -5.63 15.37
CA PHE A 70 -44.17 -7.01 14.92
C PHE A 70 -43.77 -7.13 13.44
N VAL A 71 -44.39 -6.35 12.56
CA VAL A 71 -44.03 -6.33 11.13
C VAL A 71 -42.59 -5.83 10.95
N ALA A 72 -42.16 -4.79 11.67
CA ALA A 72 -40.79 -4.26 11.54
C ALA A 72 -39.69 -5.23 12.03
N LEU A 73 -39.92 -5.95 13.14
CA LEU A 73 -38.93 -6.83 13.77
C LEU A 73 -38.85 -8.22 13.12
N THR A 74 -39.99 -8.78 12.70
CA THR A 74 -40.04 -10.07 11.98
C THR A 74 -39.18 -10.05 10.72
N LEU A 75 -38.99 -8.87 10.12
CA LEU A 75 -38.23 -8.70 8.88
C LEU A 75 -36.72 -8.54 9.07
N ARG A 76 -36.25 -8.27 10.30
CA ARG A 76 -34.85 -7.90 10.55
C ARG A 76 -34.00 -9.07 11.08
N PHE A 77 -34.54 -9.92 11.96
CA PHE A 77 -33.79 -11.05 12.54
C PHE A 77 -34.71 -12.22 12.96
N PRO A 78 -34.41 -13.49 12.57
CA PRO A 78 -35.27 -14.64 12.88
C PRO A 78 -35.37 -14.96 14.37
N ARG A 79 -34.31 -14.69 15.16
CA ARG A 79 -34.31 -14.92 16.60
C ARG A 79 -35.13 -13.89 17.38
N ALA A 80 -35.30 -12.68 16.84
CA ALA A 80 -36.09 -11.63 17.47
C ALA A 80 -37.59 -11.78 17.13
N ALA A 81 -37.91 -12.25 15.92
CA ALA A 81 -39.27 -12.49 15.44
C ALA A 81 -40.11 -13.37 16.38
N ALA A 82 -39.56 -14.49 16.85
CA ALA A 82 -40.26 -15.39 17.77
C ALA A 82 -40.51 -14.76 19.14
N THR A 83 -39.59 -13.93 19.65
CA THR A 83 -39.80 -13.19 20.90
C THR A 83 -40.89 -12.14 20.73
N THR A 84 -40.92 -11.48 19.57
CA THR A 84 -41.97 -10.50 19.23
C THR A 84 -43.34 -11.17 19.09
N LEU A 85 -43.43 -12.41 18.59
CA LEU A 85 -44.69 -13.19 18.62
C LEU A 85 -45.18 -13.42 20.05
N VAL A 86 -44.29 -13.82 20.97
CA VAL A 86 -44.63 -14.07 22.37
C VAL A 86 -45.09 -12.78 23.06
N VAL A 87 -44.38 -11.68 22.83
CA VAL A 87 -44.75 -10.34 23.35
C VAL A 87 -46.09 -9.89 22.77
N GLY A 88 -46.29 -10.05 21.47
CA GLY A 88 -47.55 -9.69 20.80
C GLY A 88 -48.74 -10.50 21.31
N ALA A 89 -48.59 -11.82 21.40
CA ALA A 89 -49.63 -12.70 21.94
C ALA A 89 -49.96 -12.38 23.40
N TRP A 90 -48.94 -12.05 24.22
CA TRP A 90 -49.14 -11.61 25.58
C TRP A 90 -49.96 -10.31 25.66
N VAL A 91 -49.56 -9.28 24.91
CA VAL A 91 -50.26 -7.98 24.91
C VAL A 91 -51.70 -8.14 24.44
N VAL A 92 -51.93 -8.92 23.38
CA VAL A 92 -53.28 -9.23 22.88
C VAL A 92 -54.09 -9.99 23.92
N LEU A 93 -53.50 -10.95 24.63
CA LEU A 93 -54.21 -11.70 25.68
C LEU A 93 -54.56 -10.81 26.87
N THR A 94 -53.61 -9.99 27.36
CA THR A 94 -53.83 -9.13 28.53
C THR A 94 -54.82 -8.01 28.26
N ILE A 95 -54.79 -7.43 27.05
CA ILE A 95 -55.71 -6.35 26.65
C ILE A 95 -57.05 -6.95 26.19
N GLY A 96 -57.03 -8.02 25.39
CA GLY A 96 -58.23 -8.65 24.85
C GLY A 96 -59.08 -9.38 25.90
N MET A 97 -58.47 -9.87 26.99
CA MET A 97 -59.18 -10.45 28.13
C MET A 97 -59.40 -9.44 29.27
N SER A 98 -59.21 -8.14 28.98
CA SER A 98 -59.53 -7.04 29.89
C SER A 98 -61.02 -7.04 30.23
N GLY A 99 -61.35 -6.97 31.51
CA GLY A 99 -62.72 -7.08 32.03
C GLY A 99 -63.21 -8.51 32.23
N LEU A 100 -62.53 -9.53 31.68
CA LEU A 100 -62.90 -10.95 31.85
C LEU A 100 -61.95 -11.69 32.81
N LEU A 101 -60.65 -11.69 32.52
CA LEU A 101 -59.62 -12.33 33.35
C LEU A 101 -58.78 -11.32 34.13
N PHE A 102 -58.65 -10.11 33.60
CA PHE A 102 -57.85 -9.04 34.19
C PHE A 102 -58.71 -7.78 34.33
N PRO A 103 -58.82 -7.19 35.52
CA PRO A 103 -59.52 -5.93 35.71
C PRO A 103 -58.93 -4.80 34.84
N ALA A 104 -59.79 -3.91 34.34
CA ALA A 104 -59.41 -2.92 33.32
C ALA A 104 -58.24 -2.02 33.74
N GLY A 105 -58.12 -1.67 35.03
CA GLY A 105 -57.02 -0.85 35.56
C GLY A 105 -55.66 -1.56 35.58
N SER A 106 -55.64 -2.89 35.66
CA SER A 106 -54.42 -3.70 35.79
C SER A 106 -53.95 -4.30 34.46
N ALA A 107 -54.84 -4.44 33.48
CA ALA A 107 -54.56 -5.01 32.16
C ALA A 107 -53.41 -4.29 31.42
N LEU A 108 -53.36 -2.95 31.51
CA LEU A 108 -52.31 -2.16 30.87
C LEU A 108 -50.93 -2.35 31.53
N LEU A 109 -50.89 -2.41 32.87
CA LEU A 109 -49.65 -2.65 33.62
C LEU A 109 -49.11 -4.07 33.38
N LEU A 110 -50.00 -5.06 33.22
CA LEU A 110 -49.64 -6.42 32.83
C LEU A 110 -49.18 -6.50 31.37
N ALA A 111 -49.79 -5.75 30.45
CA ALA A 111 -49.33 -5.65 29.06
C ALA A 111 -47.90 -5.09 28.98
N LEU A 112 -47.60 -4.06 29.78
CA LEU A 112 -46.28 -3.43 29.83
C LEU A 112 -45.16 -4.35 30.37
N LEU A 113 -45.49 -5.41 31.14
CA LEU A 113 -44.53 -6.39 31.64
C LEU A 113 -43.73 -7.08 30.51
N ALA A 114 -44.31 -7.22 29.32
CA ALA A 114 -43.68 -7.92 28.21
C ALA A 114 -42.40 -7.24 27.70
N LEU A 115 -42.29 -5.91 27.81
CA LEU A 115 -41.14 -5.15 27.33
C LEU A 115 -39.86 -5.42 28.14
N PRO A 116 -39.83 -5.23 29.48
CA PRO A 116 -38.64 -5.55 30.27
C PRO A 116 -38.30 -7.04 30.24
N VAL A 117 -39.31 -7.92 30.16
CA VAL A 117 -39.08 -9.37 30.04
C VAL A 117 -38.42 -9.73 28.71
N ALA A 118 -38.87 -9.16 27.60
CA ALA A 118 -38.24 -9.38 26.30
C ALA A 118 -36.80 -8.85 26.25
N ALA A 119 -36.57 -7.65 26.80
CA ALA A 119 -35.24 -7.07 26.88
C ALA A 119 -34.29 -7.96 27.70
N ALA A 120 -34.70 -8.39 28.90
CA ALA A 120 -33.93 -9.29 29.74
C ALA A 120 -33.69 -10.66 29.08
N ALA A 121 -34.70 -11.23 28.43
CA ALA A 121 -34.58 -12.49 27.69
C ALA A 121 -33.54 -12.42 26.56
N HIS A 122 -33.37 -11.25 25.91
CA HIS A 122 -32.34 -11.02 24.90
C HIS A 122 -30.94 -10.80 25.49
N LEU A 123 -30.85 -10.28 26.72
CA LEU A 123 -29.58 -10.12 27.45
C LEU A 123 -29.05 -11.47 27.97
N ILE A 124 -29.93 -12.44 28.25
CA ILE A 124 -29.55 -13.80 28.65
C ILE A 124 -29.10 -14.60 27.42
N ARG A 125 -27.80 -14.49 27.11
CA ARG A 125 -27.15 -15.28 26.05
C ARG A 125 -27.20 -16.78 26.39
N TRP A 126 -27.12 -17.65 25.39
CA TRP A 126 -27.12 -19.14 25.48
C TRP A 126 -28.47 -19.84 25.66
N VAL A 127 -29.56 -19.10 25.83
CA VAL A 127 -30.94 -19.64 25.80
C VAL A 127 -31.73 -18.93 24.71
N THR A 128 -32.66 -19.62 24.05
CA THR A 128 -33.52 -19.02 23.03
C THR A 128 -34.41 -17.93 23.64
N PRO A 129 -34.26 -16.65 23.25
CA PRO A 129 -34.92 -15.53 23.94
C PRO A 129 -36.44 -15.64 24.00
N TRP A 130 -37.09 -16.12 22.93
CA TRP A 130 -38.54 -16.28 22.88
C TRP A 130 -39.07 -17.27 23.92
N LEU A 131 -38.35 -18.37 24.16
CA LEU A 131 -38.74 -19.39 25.14
C LEU A 131 -38.58 -18.86 26.57
N THR A 132 -37.52 -18.08 26.80
CA THR A 132 -37.27 -17.39 28.07
C THR A 132 -38.37 -16.38 28.37
N ALA A 133 -38.76 -15.57 27.37
CA ALA A 133 -39.86 -14.62 27.50
C ALA A 133 -41.19 -15.33 27.77
N LEU A 134 -41.48 -16.42 27.05
CA LEU A 134 -42.71 -17.20 27.23
C LEU A 134 -42.83 -17.78 28.64
N LEU A 135 -41.74 -18.34 29.16
CA LEU A 135 -41.71 -18.96 30.49
C LEU A 135 -41.68 -17.95 31.63
N ALA A 136 -41.29 -16.71 31.37
CA ALA A 136 -41.42 -15.63 32.34
C ALA A 136 -42.84 -15.06 32.35
N LEU A 137 -43.47 -14.90 31.17
CA LEU A 137 -44.78 -14.28 31.04
C LEU A 137 -45.92 -15.23 31.41
N LEU A 138 -45.94 -16.47 30.90
CA LEU A 138 -47.08 -17.38 31.09
C LEU A 138 -47.41 -17.66 32.57
N PRO A 139 -46.45 -18.00 33.45
CA PRO A 139 -46.73 -18.19 34.88
C PRO A 139 -47.13 -16.89 35.57
N ALA A 140 -46.50 -15.76 35.18
CA ALA A 140 -46.85 -14.45 35.71
C ALA A 140 -48.31 -14.09 35.40
N GLY A 141 -48.80 -14.44 34.21
CA GLY A 141 -50.16 -14.14 33.76
C GLY A 141 -51.21 -15.02 34.44
N LEU A 142 -50.94 -16.32 34.57
CA LEU A 142 -51.84 -17.24 35.28
C LEU A 142 -51.99 -16.85 36.74
N LEU A 143 -50.89 -16.49 37.41
CA LEU A 143 -50.94 -16.07 38.81
C LEU A 143 -51.60 -14.70 38.98
N ALA A 144 -51.37 -13.77 38.05
CA ALA A 144 -52.07 -12.49 38.02
C ALA A 144 -53.59 -12.67 37.89
N ALA A 145 -54.04 -13.57 37.01
CA ALA A 145 -55.47 -13.84 36.80
C ALA A 145 -56.14 -14.49 38.01
N ALA A 146 -55.41 -15.34 38.76
CA ALA A 146 -55.93 -15.93 39.98
C ALA A 146 -56.05 -14.91 41.13
N LEU A 147 -55.03 -14.05 41.28
CA LEU A 147 -54.95 -13.08 42.38
C LEU A 147 -55.78 -11.82 42.14
N SER A 148 -56.16 -11.54 40.89
CA SER A 148 -56.99 -10.39 40.53
C SER A 148 -58.38 -10.44 41.18
N LEU A 149 -58.85 -11.65 41.55
CA LEU A 149 -60.08 -11.86 42.32
C LEU A 149 -59.97 -11.34 43.77
N VAL A 150 -58.76 -11.19 44.30
CA VAL A 150 -58.50 -10.77 45.69
C VAL A 150 -58.06 -9.31 45.74
N SER A 151 -57.11 -8.91 44.89
CA SER A 151 -56.62 -7.54 44.80
C SER A 151 -55.88 -7.31 43.49
N GLU A 152 -56.34 -6.31 42.73
CA GLU A 152 -55.72 -5.93 41.45
C GLU A 152 -54.26 -5.49 41.62
N THR A 153 -53.99 -4.70 42.66
CA THR A 153 -52.65 -4.17 42.94
C THR A 153 -51.67 -5.29 43.30
N ILE A 154 -52.11 -6.26 44.12
CA ILE A 154 -51.27 -7.40 44.50
C ILE A 154 -51.00 -8.29 43.29
N ALA A 155 -52.01 -8.53 42.45
CA ALA A 155 -51.87 -9.36 41.24
C ALA A 155 -50.79 -8.83 40.29
N VAL A 156 -50.74 -7.51 40.04
CA VAL A 156 -49.72 -6.90 39.18
C VAL A 156 -48.32 -7.07 39.76
N TRP A 157 -48.09 -6.69 41.01
CA TRP A 157 -46.75 -6.76 41.60
C TRP A 157 -46.24 -8.19 41.74
N VAL A 158 -47.13 -9.14 42.03
CA VAL A 158 -46.79 -10.56 42.05
C VAL A 158 -46.41 -11.05 40.65
N ALA A 159 -47.11 -10.63 39.60
CA ALA A 159 -46.75 -10.99 38.22
C ALA A 159 -45.34 -10.51 37.83
N TYR A 160 -44.99 -9.28 38.17
CA TYR A 160 -43.64 -8.73 37.95
C TYR A 160 -42.59 -9.52 38.75
N GLY A 161 -42.89 -9.87 40.01
CA GLY A 161 -42.03 -10.69 40.84
C GLY A 161 -41.78 -12.09 40.28
N VAL A 162 -42.84 -12.77 39.80
CA VAL A 162 -42.73 -14.10 39.17
C VAL A 162 -41.90 -14.04 37.89
N ALA A 163 -42.14 -13.04 37.03
CA ALA A 163 -41.38 -12.87 35.80
C ALA A 163 -39.89 -12.61 36.09
N ALA A 164 -39.58 -11.77 37.09
CA ALA A 164 -38.21 -11.52 37.53
C ALA A 164 -37.53 -12.78 38.08
N ALA A 165 -38.22 -13.57 38.90
CA ALA A 165 -37.71 -14.83 39.43
C ALA A 165 -37.42 -15.85 38.31
N ALA A 166 -38.31 -15.96 37.33
CA ALA A 166 -38.12 -16.83 36.17
C ALA A 166 -36.91 -16.40 35.31
N LEU A 167 -36.71 -15.10 35.11
CA LEU A 167 -35.55 -14.54 34.40
C LEU A 167 -34.26 -14.78 35.17
N LEU A 168 -34.26 -14.59 36.49
CA LEU A 168 -33.10 -14.85 37.34
C LEU A 168 -32.72 -16.33 37.33
N TYR A 169 -33.71 -17.22 37.43
CA TYR A 169 -33.49 -18.67 37.31
C TYR A 169 -32.88 -19.05 35.95
N ARG A 170 -33.41 -18.48 34.86
CA ARG A 170 -32.88 -18.67 33.50
C ARG A 170 -31.47 -18.13 33.34
N PHE A 171 -31.16 -16.99 33.94
CA PHE A 171 -29.81 -16.41 33.96
C PHE A 171 -28.81 -17.29 34.71
N LEU A 172 -29.20 -17.83 35.88
CA LEU A 172 -28.36 -18.75 36.65
C LEU A 172 -28.11 -20.07 35.91
N LEU A 173 -29.14 -20.63 35.26
CA LEU A 173 -28.99 -21.80 34.40
C LEU A 173 -28.06 -21.54 33.21
N ALA A 174 -28.21 -20.39 32.54
CA ALA A 174 -27.34 -20.00 31.42
C ALA A 174 -25.88 -19.83 31.89
N ARG A 175 -25.67 -19.29 33.10
CA ARG A 175 -24.33 -19.15 33.68
C ARG A 175 -23.69 -20.51 34.01
N ARG A 176 -24.46 -21.48 34.51
CA ARG A 176 -24.00 -22.86 34.74
C ARG A 176 -23.69 -23.59 33.43
N ALA A 177 -24.59 -23.51 32.45
CA ALA A 177 -24.37 -24.09 31.12
C ALA A 177 -23.16 -23.48 30.42
N ARG A 178 -22.91 -22.17 30.60
CA ARG A 178 -21.69 -21.51 30.09
C ARG A 178 -20.44 -22.07 30.76
N ALA A 179 -20.45 -22.29 32.08
CA ALA A 179 -19.31 -22.88 32.79
C ALA A 179 -19.02 -24.31 32.28
N GLU A 180 -20.04 -25.11 32.03
CA GLU A 180 -19.90 -26.47 31.48
C GLU A 180 -19.44 -26.47 30.01
N LEU A 181 -19.98 -25.57 29.16
CA LEU A 181 -19.59 -25.45 27.76
C LEU A 181 -18.20 -24.84 27.59
N THR A 182 -17.80 -23.89 28.44
CA THR A 182 -16.43 -23.35 28.41
C THR A 182 -15.45 -24.44 28.85
N GLY A 183 -15.83 -25.30 29.80
CA GLY A 183 -15.07 -26.50 30.15
C GLY A 183 -15.01 -27.54 29.02
N GLN A 184 -16.12 -27.79 28.31
CA GLN A 184 -16.16 -28.74 27.18
C GLN A 184 -15.54 -28.21 25.89
N GLU A 185 -15.62 -26.92 25.59
CA GLU A 185 -14.90 -26.28 24.48
C GLU A 185 -13.41 -26.23 24.78
N GLN A 186 -13.00 -25.98 26.03
CA GLN A 186 -11.61 -26.15 26.45
C GLN A 186 -11.16 -27.62 26.36
N GLU A 187 -12.00 -28.58 26.69
CA GLU A 187 -11.68 -30.01 26.56
C GLU A 187 -11.68 -30.49 25.10
N GLN A 188 -12.58 -29.98 24.24
CA GLN A 188 -12.59 -30.28 22.81
C GLN A 188 -11.50 -29.53 22.02
N LEU A 189 -11.14 -28.31 22.43
CA LEU A 189 -9.94 -27.62 21.96
C LEU A 189 -8.71 -28.37 22.46
N ARG A 190 -8.66 -28.85 23.71
CA ARG A 190 -7.59 -29.75 24.18
C ARG A 190 -7.53 -31.04 23.38
N ILE A 191 -8.66 -31.65 23.02
CA ILE A 191 -8.71 -32.89 22.22
C ILE A 191 -8.30 -32.61 20.77
N ARG A 192 -8.78 -31.54 20.12
CA ARG A 192 -8.35 -31.16 18.75
C ARG A 192 -6.90 -30.68 18.69
N VAL A 193 -6.43 -29.98 19.71
CA VAL A 193 -5.02 -29.62 19.88
C VAL A 193 -4.18 -30.87 20.16
N ARG A 194 -4.72 -31.89 20.86
CA ARG A 194 -4.05 -33.16 21.14
C ARG A 194 -4.07 -34.16 19.99
N GLU A 195 -5.04 -34.07 19.08
CA GLU A 195 -5.12 -34.86 17.85
C GLU A 195 -4.40 -34.19 16.66
N GLY A 196 -4.17 -32.87 16.73
CA GLY A 196 -3.48 -32.06 15.70
C GLY A 196 -2.11 -31.51 16.09
N MET A 197 -1.64 -31.72 17.32
CA MET A 197 -0.26 -31.47 17.76
C MET A 197 0.32 -32.74 18.40
N PRO A 198 1.65 -32.96 18.32
CA PRO A 198 2.32 -33.87 19.24
C PRO A 198 1.95 -33.43 20.66
N GLY A 199 1.40 -34.35 21.47
CA GLY A 199 0.77 -34.01 22.74
C GLY A 199 1.67 -33.18 23.68
N ALA A 200 1.05 -32.27 24.43
CA ALA A 200 1.69 -31.54 25.52
C ALA A 200 2.41 -32.51 26.48
N PRO A 201 3.59 -32.14 27.00
CA PRO A 201 4.47 -33.05 27.71
C PRO A 201 3.85 -33.45 29.06
N ALA A 202 3.37 -34.69 29.12
CA ALA A 202 3.43 -35.43 30.37
C ALA A 202 4.89 -35.54 30.75
N ASP A 203 5.31 -34.95 31.88
CA ASP A 203 6.55 -35.23 32.62
C ASP A 203 7.63 -35.98 31.80
N ARG A 204 8.07 -35.31 30.72
CA ARG A 204 9.02 -35.87 29.75
C ARG A 204 10.32 -35.18 30.08
N SER A 205 11.23 -35.95 30.65
CA SER A 205 12.65 -35.64 30.57
C SER A 205 12.95 -35.15 29.14
N PRO A 206 13.69 -34.03 28.97
CA PRO A 206 13.87 -33.40 27.67
C PRO A 206 14.37 -34.45 26.67
N GLN A 207 13.54 -34.77 25.67
CA GLN A 207 14.01 -35.58 24.56
C GLN A 207 15.03 -34.74 23.79
N PRO A 208 16.20 -35.31 23.45
CA PRO A 208 17.20 -34.58 22.71
C PRO A 208 16.60 -34.11 21.37
N PRO A 209 16.95 -32.89 20.92
CA PRO A 209 16.40 -32.33 19.70
C PRO A 209 16.70 -33.25 18.51
N SER A 210 15.72 -33.38 17.62
CA SER A 210 15.80 -34.28 16.46
C SER A 210 16.75 -33.79 15.36
N ILE A 211 17.06 -32.49 15.36
CA ILE A 211 17.93 -31.82 14.40
C ILE A 211 19.25 -31.51 15.09
N SER A 212 20.36 -31.87 14.45
CA SER A 212 21.68 -31.53 14.99
C SER A 212 22.05 -30.08 14.70
N VAL A 213 22.89 -29.48 15.55
CA VAL A 213 23.40 -28.11 15.35
C VAL A 213 24.14 -27.99 14.01
N GLU A 214 24.93 -29.01 13.65
CA GLU A 214 25.69 -29.06 12.40
C GLU A 214 24.78 -29.06 11.17
N GLU A 215 23.70 -29.83 11.20
CA GLU A 215 22.70 -29.88 10.13
C GLU A 215 22.03 -28.50 9.93
N ALA A 216 21.61 -27.86 11.03
CA ALA A 216 20.98 -26.55 10.98
C ALA A 216 21.94 -25.44 10.49
N LEU A 217 23.22 -25.51 10.86
CA LEU A 217 24.26 -24.60 10.34
C LEU A 217 24.58 -24.88 8.87
N SER A 218 24.64 -26.15 8.46
CA SER A 218 24.85 -26.52 7.05
C SER A 218 23.71 -26.03 6.15
N GLU A 219 22.47 -26.02 6.64
CA GLU A 219 21.33 -25.44 5.91
C GLU A 219 21.55 -23.94 5.67
N LEU A 220 22.00 -23.20 6.69
CA LEU A 220 22.33 -21.78 6.56
C LEU A 220 23.45 -21.56 5.54
N GLU A 221 24.52 -22.37 5.61
CA GLU A 221 25.67 -22.25 4.71
C GLU A 221 25.30 -22.56 3.25
N SER A 222 24.32 -23.42 3.01
CA SER A 222 23.78 -23.74 1.68
C SER A 222 23.01 -22.59 1.03
N MET A 223 22.55 -21.60 1.81
CA MET A 223 21.86 -20.43 1.25
C MET A 223 22.83 -19.59 0.42
N ILE A 224 22.39 -19.15 -0.76
CA ILE A 224 23.22 -18.34 -1.67
C ILE A 224 23.49 -16.97 -1.04
N GLY A 225 24.74 -16.52 -1.09
CA GLY A 225 25.14 -15.20 -0.58
C GLY A 225 25.08 -15.06 0.94
N LEU A 226 24.56 -13.92 1.41
CA LEU A 226 24.29 -13.63 2.82
C LEU A 226 25.50 -13.74 3.77
N ALA A 227 26.72 -13.56 3.27
CA ALA A 227 27.94 -13.69 4.07
C ALA A 227 27.91 -12.92 5.42
N PRO A 228 27.44 -11.65 5.48
CA PRO A 228 27.33 -10.94 6.76
C PRO A 228 26.35 -11.59 7.75
N VAL A 229 25.25 -12.15 7.24
CA VAL A 229 24.24 -12.83 8.06
C VAL A 229 24.79 -14.16 8.57
N LYS A 230 25.43 -14.95 7.71
CA LYS A 230 26.07 -16.22 8.07
C LYS A 230 27.10 -16.03 9.18
N GLU A 231 27.95 -15.01 9.06
CA GLU A 231 28.94 -14.66 10.09
C GLU A 231 28.29 -14.32 11.43
N GLN A 232 27.24 -13.49 11.43
CA GLN A 232 26.54 -13.10 12.65
C GLN A 232 25.84 -14.28 13.31
N VAL A 233 25.16 -15.13 12.54
CA VAL A 233 24.50 -16.33 13.08
C VAL A 233 25.53 -17.32 13.63
N ARG A 234 26.69 -17.49 12.97
CA ARG A 234 27.81 -18.29 13.52
C ARG A 234 28.32 -17.73 14.84
N SER A 235 28.48 -16.42 14.95
CA SER A 235 28.87 -15.77 16.21
C SER A 235 27.82 -16.00 17.31
N ILE A 236 26.53 -15.98 16.98
CA ILE A 236 25.44 -16.25 17.94
C ILE A 236 25.49 -17.71 18.39
N ALA A 237 25.57 -18.66 17.46
CA ALA A 237 25.66 -20.08 17.76
C ALA A 237 26.88 -20.41 18.65
N ALA A 238 28.04 -19.83 18.33
CA ALA A 238 29.24 -19.97 19.15
C ALA A 238 29.06 -19.40 20.56
N SER A 239 28.34 -18.28 20.72
CA SER A 239 28.08 -17.69 22.03
C SER A 239 27.12 -18.53 22.89
N ILE A 240 26.15 -19.20 22.25
CA ILE A 240 25.22 -20.13 22.90
C ILE A 240 25.99 -21.35 23.41
N GLU A 241 26.82 -21.93 22.54
CA GLU A 241 27.65 -23.09 22.89
C GLU A 241 28.65 -22.77 24.01
N ALA A 242 29.31 -21.62 23.95
CA ALA A 242 30.21 -21.16 25.01
C ALA A 242 29.47 -20.97 26.36
N SER A 243 28.22 -20.50 26.32
CA SER A 243 27.39 -20.35 27.52
C SER A 243 26.98 -21.70 28.11
N ARG A 244 26.65 -22.68 27.26
CA ARG A 244 26.38 -24.06 27.66
C ARG A 244 27.59 -24.69 28.36
N LEU A 245 28.77 -24.60 27.74
CA LEU A 245 30.02 -25.13 28.30
C LEU A 245 30.38 -24.47 29.65
N ARG A 246 30.15 -23.15 29.78
CA ARG A 246 30.35 -22.43 31.05
C ARG A 246 29.39 -22.91 32.14
N ALA A 247 28.13 -23.12 31.81
CA ALA A 247 27.12 -23.63 32.74
C ALA A 247 27.46 -25.05 33.20
N GLU A 248 27.91 -25.92 32.29
CA GLU A 248 28.39 -27.28 32.61
C GLU A 248 29.63 -27.27 33.51
N ALA A 249 30.50 -26.28 33.33
CA ALA A 249 31.66 -26.04 34.21
C ALA A 249 31.30 -25.33 35.54
N GLY A 250 30.01 -25.07 35.81
CA GLY A 250 29.53 -24.49 37.06
C GLY A 250 29.62 -22.96 37.16
N TYR A 251 29.94 -22.26 36.07
CA TYR A 251 29.91 -20.80 36.03
C TYR A 251 28.49 -20.28 35.77
N THR A 252 28.13 -19.15 36.40
CA THR A 252 26.86 -18.47 36.10
C THR A 252 26.88 -17.92 34.68
N ALA A 253 26.04 -18.49 33.81
CA ALA A 253 25.76 -17.96 32.48
C ALA A 253 24.37 -17.29 32.48
N GLY A 254 24.26 -16.10 31.91
CA GLY A 254 22.95 -15.46 31.69
C GLY A 254 22.11 -16.22 30.66
N PRO A 255 20.79 -15.97 30.60
CA PRO A 255 19.92 -16.66 29.66
C PRO A 255 20.37 -16.36 28.20
N PRO A 256 20.56 -17.40 27.37
CA PRO A 256 21.09 -17.26 26.02
C PRO A 256 20.06 -16.78 24.99
N THR A 257 18.77 -16.82 25.31
CA THR A 257 17.69 -16.44 24.40
C THR A 257 17.62 -14.92 24.21
N ARG A 258 17.60 -14.50 22.94
CA ARG A 258 17.55 -13.09 22.54
C ARG A 258 16.46 -12.90 21.51
N HIS A 259 15.86 -11.72 21.50
CA HIS A 259 15.03 -11.29 20.39
C HIS A 259 15.88 -10.60 19.33
N PHE A 260 15.42 -10.68 18.08
CA PHE A 260 16.18 -10.21 16.92
C PHE A 260 15.45 -9.11 16.16
N VAL A 261 16.24 -8.26 15.51
CA VAL A 261 15.76 -7.32 14.49
C VAL A 261 16.43 -7.65 13.18
N PHE A 262 15.65 -8.05 12.18
CA PHE A 262 16.14 -8.33 10.83
C PHE A 262 15.90 -7.10 9.95
N VAL A 263 16.98 -6.39 9.61
CA VAL A 263 16.92 -5.19 8.76
C VAL A 263 17.45 -5.47 7.38
N GLY A 264 16.72 -5.04 6.36
CA GLY A 264 17.21 -5.04 4.99
C GLY A 264 16.11 -5.01 3.93
N PRO A 265 16.48 -4.82 2.65
CA PRO A 265 15.54 -4.71 1.53
C PRO A 265 14.59 -5.91 1.38
N PRO A 266 13.48 -5.76 0.63
CA PRO A 266 12.53 -6.85 0.45
C PRO A 266 13.14 -7.95 -0.42
N GLY A 267 12.77 -9.20 -0.16
CA GLY A 267 13.27 -10.35 -0.93
C GLY A 267 14.74 -10.73 -0.68
N THR A 268 15.37 -10.23 0.39
CA THR A 268 16.73 -10.61 0.80
C THR A 268 16.81 -11.93 1.57
N GLY A 269 15.69 -12.59 1.88
CA GLY A 269 15.66 -13.90 2.54
C GLY A 269 15.47 -13.89 4.06
N LYS A 270 15.02 -12.77 4.65
CA LYS A 270 14.73 -12.61 6.09
C LYS A 270 13.92 -13.77 6.68
N THR A 271 12.79 -14.11 6.05
CA THR A 271 11.90 -15.19 6.49
C THR A 271 12.55 -16.57 6.40
N SER A 272 13.34 -16.82 5.34
CA SER A 272 14.08 -18.07 5.17
C SER A 272 15.13 -18.25 6.27
N VAL A 273 15.91 -17.21 6.55
CA VAL A 273 16.90 -17.23 7.63
C VAL A 273 16.23 -17.36 9.00
N ALA A 274 15.06 -16.75 9.23
CA ALA A 274 14.33 -16.90 10.48
C ALA A 274 13.99 -18.37 10.79
N ARG A 275 13.59 -19.14 9.78
CA ARG A 275 13.32 -20.59 9.91
C ARG A 275 14.58 -21.38 10.25
N THR A 276 15.71 -21.06 9.63
CA THR A 276 16.98 -21.72 9.94
C THR A 276 17.49 -21.34 11.33
N VAL A 277 17.34 -20.08 11.75
CA VAL A 277 17.63 -19.65 13.12
C VAL A 277 16.76 -20.40 14.12
N ALA A 278 15.47 -20.59 13.86
CA ALA A 278 14.59 -21.40 14.72
C ALA A 278 15.11 -22.84 14.89
N LYS A 279 15.53 -23.48 13.79
CA LYS A 279 16.16 -24.81 13.83
C LYS A 279 17.44 -24.84 14.65
N ILE A 280 18.30 -23.83 14.53
CA ILE A 280 19.54 -23.72 15.32
C ILE A 280 19.23 -23.65 16.81
N PHE A 281 18.31 -22.78 17.23
CA PHE A 281 17.92 -22.65 18.64
C PHE A 281 17.24 -23.91 19.20
N TYR A 282 16.39 -24.57 18.39
CA TYR A 282 15.83 -25.88 18.72
C TYR A 282 16.92 -26.96 18.85
N ALA A 283 17.89 -26.99 17.95
CA ALA A 283 19.02 -27.94 18.02
C ALA A 283 19.90 -27.75 19.26
N PHE A 284 19.99 -26.53 19.79
CA PHE A 284 20.63 -26.25 21.08
C PHE A 284 19.74 -26.57 22.30
N GLY A 285 18.49 -27.02 22.10
CA GLY A 285 17.53 -27.28 23.16
C GLY A 285 16.98 -26.01 23.84
N LEU A 286 17.14 -24.84 23.21
CA LEU A 286 16.64 -23.56 23.72
C LEU A 286 15.19 -23.26 23.33
N LEU A 287 14.66 -24.01 22.36
CA LEU A 287 13.27 -23.96 21.92
C LEU A 287 12.70 -25.38 21.95
N GLU A 288 11.41 -25.48 22.22
CA GLU A 288 10.66 -26.75 22.20
C GLU A 288 10.36 -27.21 20.78
N THR A 289 10.21 -26.27 19.83
CA THR A 289 9.95 -26.57 18.41
C THR A 289 10.79 -25.67 17.49
N PRO A 290 11.12 -26.14 16.27
CA PRO A 290 11.76 -25.30 15.25
C PRO A 290 10.74 -24.44 14.47
N ASP A 291 9.48 -24.37 14.92
CA ASP A 291 8.41 -23.74 14.17
C ASP A 291 8.50 -22.21 14.22
N VAL A 292 8.16 -21.59 13.08
CA VAL A 292 8.07 -20.15 12.94
C VAL A 292 6.63 -19.77 12.65
N VAL A 293 6.04 -18.98 13.54
CA VAL A 293 4.75 -18.32 13.32
C VAL A 293 5.02 -16.98 12.66
N GLU A 294 4.66 -16.84 11.39
CA GLU A 294 4.73 -15.57 10.67
C GLU A 294 3.49 -14.73 10.92
N ALA A 295 3.68 -13.42 11.10
CA ALA A 295 2.63 -12.47 11.38
C ALA A 295 2.88 -11.11 10.73
N GLN A 296 1.80 -10.41 10.43
CA GLN A 296 1.80 -9.02 9.96
C GLN A 296 0.93 -8.15 10.87
N ARG A 297 0.95 -6.82 10.70
CA ARG A 297 0.12 -5.89 11.48
C ARG A 297 -1.35 -6.35 11.58
N ALA A 298 -1.92 -6.83 10.48
CA ALA A 298 -3.31 -7.28 10.41
C ALA A 298 -3.59 -8.45 11.37
N ASP A 299 -2.59 -9.25 11.74
CA ASP A 299 -2.72 -10.36 12.67
C ASP A 299 -2.62 -9.93 14.14
N LEU A 300 -1.97 -8.80 14.43
CA LEU A 300 -1.79 -8.29 15.79
C LEU A 300 -2.89 -7.29 16.21
N VAL A 301 -3.29 -6.42 15.29
CA VAL A 301 -4.17 -5.30 15.58
C VAL A 301 -5.64 -5.69 15.36
N GLY A 302 -6.50 -5.40 16.35
CA GLY A 302 -7.94 -5.65 16.29
C GLY A 302 -8.72 -4.47 15.70
N GLU A 303 -9.93 -4.75 15.20
CA GLU A 303 -10.83 -3.72 14.64
C GLU A 303 -11.56 -2.89 15.72
N PHE A 304 -11.57 -3.36 16.97
CA PHE A 304 -12.31 -2.77 18.08
C PHE A 304 -11.41 -2.57 19.30
N LEU A 305 -11.73 -1.56 20.12
CA LEU A 305 -11.01 -1.25 21.35
C LEU A 305 -10.97 -2.46 22.30
N GLY A 306 -9.77 -2.84 22.74
CA GLY A 306 -9.53 -4.00 23.62
C GLY A 306 -9.46 -5.36 22.91
N ALA A 307 -9.70 -5.42 21.59
CA ALA A 307 -9.50 -6.65 20.81
C ALA A 307 -8.02 -6.89 20.46
N THR A 308 -7.23 -5.82 20.33
CA THR A 308 -5.81 -5.90 19.96
C THR A 308 -4.97 -6.69 20.95
N ALA A 309 -5.13 -6.45 22.25
CA ALA A 309 -4.41 -7.21 23.27
C ALA A 309 -4.76 -8.70 23.23
N ILE A 310 -6.04 -9.05 23.00
CA ILE A 310 -6.48 -10.46 22.90
C ILE A 310 -5.81 -11.11 21.69
N LYS A 311 -5.91 -10.47 20.52
CA LYS A 311 -5.37 -10.97 19.26
C LYS A 311 -3.85 -11.14 19.29
N THR A 312 -3.15 -10.16 19.89
CA THR A 312 -1.70 -10.22 20.08
C THR A 312 -1.31 -11.36 21.02
N ASN A 313 -2.04 -11.55 22.13
CA ASN A 313 -1.78 -12.68 23.04
C ASN A 313 -2.02 -14.03 22.37
N GLU A 314 -3.13 -14.21 21.65
CA GLU A 314 -3.42 -15.45 20.91
C GLU A 314 -2.34 -15.76 19.87
N LEU A 315 -1.82 -14.74 19.18
CA LEU A 315 -0.73 -14.90 18.24
C LEU A 315 0.57 -15.34 18.95
N VAL A 316 0.94 -14.68 20.05
CA VAL A 316 2.11 -15.06 20.85
C VAL A 316 1.95 -16.48 21.39
N ASP A 317 0.77 -16.83 21.88
CA ASP A 317 0.48 -18.15 22.45
C ASP A 317 0.68 -19.27 21.43
N ARG A 318 0.40 -19.02 20.14
CA ARG A 318 0.70 -19.96 19.04
C ARG A 318 2.19 -20.13 18.76
N ALA A 319 3.02 -19.15 19.11
CA ALA A 319 4.45 -19.15 18.87
C ALA A 319 5.29 -19.59 20.07
N LEU A 320 4.65 -19.83 21.23
CA LEU A 320 5.31 -20.29 22.43
C LEU A 320 6.03 -21.62 22.20
N GLY A 321 7.26 -21.73 22.72
CA GLY A 321 8.15 -22.86 22.47
C GLY A 321 8.94 -22.73 21.17
N GLY A 322 8.65 -21.74 20.31
CA GLY A 322 9.29 -21.53 19.02
C GLY A 322 9.59 -20.06 18.73
N VAL A 323 9.40 -19.65 17.48
CA VAL A 323 9.71 -18.29 16.99
C VAL A 323 8.47 -17.56 16.49
N LEU A 324 8.28 -16.31 16.92
CA LEU A 324 7.33 -15.36 16.35
C LEU A 324 8.06 -14.41 15.40
N PHE A 325 7.79 -14.50 14.11
CA PHE A 325 8.34 -13.61 13.08
C PHE A 325 7.30 -12.56 12.67
N ILE A 326 7.59 -11.29 12.92
CA ILE A 326 6.71 -10.17 12.57
C ILE A 326 7.35 -9.42 11.40
N ASP A 327 6.74 -9.53 10.21
CA ASP A 327 7.19 -8.80 9.03
C ASP A 327 6.63 -7.36 9.02
N GLU A 328 7.40 -6.45 8.44
CA GLU A 328 7.11 -5.00 8.39
C GLU A 328 6.68 -4.44 9.76
N ALA A 329 7.43 -4.79 10.81
CA ALA A 329 7.07 -4.49 12.20
C ALA A 329 6.94 -2.98 12.50
N TYR A 330 7.63 -2.12 11.74
CA TYR A 330 7.47 -0.66 11.81
C TYR A 330 6.03 -0.21 11.54
N GLY A 331 5.27 -0.99 10.76
CA GLY A 331 3.85 -0.76 10.51
C GLY A 331 2.97 -0.88 11.75
N LEU A 332 3.45 -1.42 12.88
CA LEU A 332 2.68 -1.42 14.13
C LEU A 332 2.53 -0.03 14.74
N VAL A 333 3.40 0.92 14.41
CA VAL A 333 3.32 2.31 14.89
C VAL A 333 3.21 3.22 13.68
N ILE A 334 1.97 3.52 13.28
CA ILE A 334 1.70 4.47 12.20
C ILE A 334 1.27 5.80 12.83
N SER A 335 1.90 6.89 12.40
CA SER A 335 1.41 8.25 12.71
C SER A 335 0.54 8.71 11.55
N SER A 336 -0.77 8.49 11.63
CA SER A 336 -1.73 9.04 10.64
C SER A 336 -2.31 10.35 11.18
N ASP A 337 -2.28 11.41 10.38
CA ASP A 337 -2.97 12.70 10.63
C ASP A 337 -2.68 13.35 12.00
N GLY A 338 -1.45 13.23 12.51
CA GLY A 338 -1.04 13.85 13.78
C GLY A 338 -1.72 13.25 15.02
N GLN A 339 -2.49 12.17 14.89
CA GLN A 339 -3.02 11.40 16.01
C GLN A 339 -2.24 10.08 16.18
N PRO A 340 -1.77 9.75 17.39
CA PRO A 340 -1.09 8.49 17.63
C PRO A 340 -2.04 7.31 17.46
N ASP A 341 -1.66 6.32 16.65
CA ASP A 341 -2.38 5.05 16.49
C ASP A 341 -2.42 4.28 17.82
N ARG A 342 -3.52 4.46 18.56
CA ARG A 342 -3.72 3.87 19.89
C ARG A 342 -3.78 2.35 19.84
N PHE A 343 -4.28 1.77 18.75
CA PHE A 343 -4.41 0.31 18.63
C PHE A 343 -3.05 -0.32 18.36
N GLY A 344 -2.26 0.26 17.47
CA GLY A 344 -0.88 -0.17 17.22
C GLY A 344 0.00 -0.13 18.48
N ALA A 345 -0.10 0.96 19.24
CA ALA A 345 0.61 1.10 20.52
C ALA A 345 0.22 0.01 21.55
N GLU A 346 -1.06 -0.38 21.63
CA GLU A 346 -1.53 -1.46 22.49
C GLU A 346 -0.93 -2.82 22.11
N ALA A 347 -0.82 -3.10 20.80
CA ALA A 347 -0.16 -4.32 20.31
C ALA A 347 1.32 -4.36 20.72
N VAL A 348 2.05 -3.26 20.53
CA VAL A 348 3.47 -3.16 20.89
C VAL A 348 3.67 -3.34 22.39
N GLN A 349 2.86 -2.70 23.23
CA GLN A 349 2.95 -2.86 24.69
C GLN A 349 2.68 -4.31 25.11
N THR A 350 1.67 -4.95 24.52
CA THR A 350 1.35 -6.36 24.79
C THR A 350 2.51 -7.26 24.37
N LEU A 351 3.08 -7.03 23.18
CA LEU A 351 4.24 -7.76 22.67
C LEU A 351 5.47 -7.60 23.59
N LEU A 352 5.77 -6.38 24.04
CA LEU A 352 6.89 -6.10 24.95
C LEU A 352 6.75 -6.79 26.30
N LYS A 353 5.51 -6.86 26.82
CA LYS A 353 5.23 -7.58 28.06
C LYS A 353 5.49 -9.08 27.87
N ARG A 354 4.93 -9.68 26.81
CA ARG A 354 5.14 -11.11 26.52
C ARG A 354 6.60 -11.44 26.18
N ALA A 355 7.31 -10.53 25.53
CA ALA A 355 8.74 -10.65 25.27
C ALA A 355 9.56 -10.79 26.57
N GLU A 356 9.15 -10.13 27.66
CA GLU A 356 9.79 -10.30 28.97
C GLU A 356 9.30 -11.57 29.68
N ASP A 357 7.98 -11.73 29.77
CA ASP A 357 7.35 -12.80 30.57
C ASP A 357 7.68 -14.21 30.02
N ASP A 358 7.84 -14.35 28.70
CA ASP A 358 8.09 -15.63 28.02
C ASP A 358 9.51 -15.77 27.44
N ARG A 359 10.46 -14.91 27.83
CA ARG A 359 11.81 -14.81 27.23
C ARG A 359 12.62 -16.11 27.19
N GLU A 360 12.32 -17.09 28.05
CA GLU A 360 13.05 -18.36 28.14
C GLU A 360 12.59 -19.39 27.10
N ARG A 361 11.41 -19.20 26.51
CA ARG A 361 10.75 -20.17 25.62
C ARG A 361 10.16 -19.55 24.35
N LEU A 362 10.47 -18.28 24.08
CA LEU A 362 9.96 -17.53 22.94
C LEU A 362 11.07 -16.66 22.36
N ILE A 363 11.25 -16.73 21.04
CA ILE A 363 12.07 -15.78 20.31
C ILE A 363 11.16 -14.95 19.41
N ILE A 364 11.26 -13.62 19.51
CA ILE A 364 10.55 -12.70 18.62
C ILE A 364 11.58 -12.12 17.65
N ILE A 365 11.26 -12.16 16.35
CA ILE A 365 12.03 -11.57 15.27
C ILE A 365 11.20 -10.47 14.64
N LEU A 366 11.68 -9.23 14.71
CA LEU A 366 11.06 -8.08 14.07
C LEU A 366 11.78 -7.79 12.76
N ALA A 367 11.08 -7.83 11.63
CA ALA A 367 11.65 -7.59 10.32
C ALA A 367 11.15 -6.28 9.69
N GLY A 368 12.01 -5.62 8.91
CA GLY A 368 11.64 -4.43 8.15
C GLY A 368 12.82 -3.76 7.44
N TYR A 369 12.57 -2.59 6.88
CA TYR A 369 13.59 -1.75 6.25
C TYR A 369 14.42 -1.00 7.30
N GLU A 370 15.68 -0.71 6.99
CA GLU A 370 16.65 -0.25 7.99
C GLU A 370 16.27 1.10 8.63
N GLN A 371 15.81 2.07 7.83
CA GLN A 371 15.48 3.41 8.33
C GLN A 371 14.21 3.40 9.18
N GLU A 372 13.18 2.71 8.69
CA GLU A 372 11.87 2.56 9.31
C GLU A 372 11.97 1.77 10.61
N MET A 373 12.77 0.70 10.64
CA MET A 373 13.04 -0.05 11.87
C MET A 373 13.84 0.78 12.87
N THR A 374 14.77 1.62 12.43
CA THR A 374 15.50 2.53 13.33
C THR A 374 14.55 3.52 14.01
N SER A 375 13.65 4.13 13.23
CA SER A 375 12.59 5.01 13.74
C SER A 375 11.66 4.26 14.71
N PHE A 376 11.18 3.09 14.31
CA PHE A 376 10.31 2.24 15.13
C PHE A 376 10.94 1.86 16.48
N LEU A 377 12.20 1.42 16.49
CA LEU A 377 12.89 1.07 17.74
C LEU A 377 13.14 2.28 18.65
N SER A 378 13.33 3.47 18.06
CA SER A 378 13.51 4.71 18.82
C SER A 378 12.22 5.25 19.43
N SER A 379 11.05 4.79 18.94
CA SER A 379 9.74 5.23 19.43
C SER A 379 9.45 4.80 20.87
N ASN A 380 10.07 3.72 21.35
CA ASN A 380 9.88 3.20 22.70
C ASN A 380 11.19 2.62 23.25
N PRO A 381 11.73 3.12 24.37
CA PRO A 381 12.93 2.57 25.00
C PRO A 381 12.87 1.06 25.31
N GLY A 382 11.67 0.53 25.56
CA GLY A 382 11.43 -0.90 25.78
C GLY A 382 11.75 -1.76 24.56
N LEU A 383 11.49 -1.26 23.34
CA LEU A 383 11.85 -1.95 22.09
C LEU A 383 13.37 -1.98 21.92
N ALA A 384 14.04 -0.83 22.07
CA ALA A 384 15.49 -0.74 21.92
C ALA A 384 16.25 -1.67 22.89
N SER A 385 15.75 -1.81 24.12
CA SER A 385 16.36 -2.68 25.15
C SER A 385 16.17 -4.17 24.85
N ARG A 386 14.93 -4.61 24.55
CA ARG A 386 14.61 -6.04 24.33
C ARG A 386 15.06 -6.58 22.97
N PHE A 387 15.17 -5.71 21.98
CA PHE A 387 15.51 -6.05 20.59
C PHE A 387 16.88 -5.45 20.18
N ALA A 388 17.89 -5.70 21.01
CA ALA A 388 19.24 -5.15 20.81
C ALA A 388 20.03 -5.85 19.68
N THR A 389 19.73 -7.12 19.38
CA THR A 389 20.50 -7.89 18.39
C THR A 389 19.97 -7.63 16.98
N ARG A 390 20.73 -6.88 16.19
CA ARG A 390 20.36 -6.52 14.81
C ARG A 390 21.13 -7.38 13.80
N VAL A 391 20.40 -7.96 12.86
CA VAL A 391 20.95 -8.73 11.73
C VAL A 391 20.67 -7.97 10.44
N ARG A 392 21.75 -7.63 9.70
CA ARG A 392 21.67 -6.84 8.47
C ARG A 392 21.69 -7.74 7.25
N PHE A 393 20.67 -7.63 6.42
CA PHE A 393 20.50 -8.36 5.17
C PHE A 393 20.85 -7.43 3.99
N PRO A 394 22.03 -7.58 3.36
CA PRO A 394 22.37 -6.81 2.17
C PRO A 394 21.54 -7.27 0.97
N SER A 395 21.44 -6.40 -0.05
CA SER A 395 20.94 -6.76 -1.37
C SER A 395 21.85 -7.79 -2.03
N TYR A 396 21.28 -8.65 -2.87
CA TYR A 396 22.06 -9.63 -3.63
C TYR A 396 22.81 -8.95 -4.79
N SER A 397 24.04 -9.41 -5.01
CA SER A 397 24.84 -9.09 -6.19
C SER A 397 24.27 -9.77 -7.45
N PRO A 398 24.62 -9.30 -8.67
CA PRO A 398 24.21 -9.92 -9.93
C PRO A 398 24.58 -11.39 -10.03
N GLY A 399 25.77 -11.76 -9.53
CA GLY A 399 26.22 -13.14 -9.46
C GLY A 399 25.31 -13.99 -8.56
N GLU A 400 25.00 -13.51 -7.36
CA GLU A 400 24.09 -14.19 -6.43
C GLU A 400 22.66 -14.29 -6.99
N LEU A 401 22.14 -13.25 -7.66
CA LEU A 401 20.84 -13.28 -8.33
C LEU A 401 20.81 -14.32 -9.46
N ALA A 402 21.88 -14.43 -10.23
CA ALA A 402 22.03 -15.46 -11.28
C ALA A 402 22.10 -16.87 -10.67
N GLU A 403 22.81 -17.06 -9.55
CA GLU A 403 22.83 -18.33 -8.83
C GLU A 403 21.46 -18.71 -8.27
N ILE A 404 20.73 -17.74 -7.69
CA ILE A 404 19.34 -17.95 -7.22
C ILE A 404 18.44 -18.34 -8.38
N THR A 405 18.63 -17.74 -9.56
CA THR A 405 17.88 -18.10 -10.78
C THR A 405 18.08 -19.57 -11.13
N VAL A 406 19.34 -20.03 -11.16
CA VAL A 406 19.68 -21.44 -11.45
C VAL A 406 19.10 -22.37 -10.40
N LEU A 407 19.16 -22.01 -9.11
CA LEU A 407 18.57 -22.79 -8.03
C LEU A 407 17.05 -22.97 -8.21
N LEU A 408 16.33 -21.87 -8.48
CA LEU A 408 14.88 -21.89 -8.66
C LEU A 408 14.45 -22.66 -9.92
N GLN A 409 15.21 -22.58 -11.01
CA GLN A 409 14.97 -23.38 -12.21
C GLN A 409 15.15 -24.87 -11.93
N ARG A 410 16.24 -25.26 -11.26
CA ARG A 410 16.48 -26.66 -10.89
C ARG A 410 15.36 -27.24 -10.03
N GLN A 411 14.83 -26.46 -9.08
CA GLN A 411 13.70 -26.89 -8.24
C GLN A 411 12.41 -27.13 -9.05
N ARG A 412 12.26 -26.48 -10.20
CA ARG A 412 11.14 -26.66 -11.13
C ARG A 412 11.39 -27.74 -12.19
N GLY A 413 12.61 -28.25 -12.29
CA GLY A 413 13.04 -29.11 -13.39
C GLY A 413 13.31 -28.36 -14.70
N ASP A 414 13.43 -27.03 -14.65
CA ASP A 414 13.75 -26.18 -15.78
C ASP A 414 15.28 -26.00 -15.92
N THR A 415 15.74 -25.63 -17.11
CA THR A 415 17.14 -25.25 -17.38
C THR A 415 17.21 -23.96 -18.22
N MET A 416 18.41 -23.44 -18.41
CA MET A 416 18.67 -22.21 -19.18
C MET A 416 19.88 -22.40 -20.08
N SER A 417 19.79 -21.92 -21.32
CA SER A 417 20.93 -21.94 -22.24
C SER A 417 22.08 -21.06 -21.75
N GLY A 418 23.31 -21.38 -22.16
CA GLY A 418 24.50 -20.61 -21.75
C GLY A 418 24.48 -19.14 -22.20
N GLU A 419 23.93 -18.89 -23.40
CA GLU A 419 23.71 -17.53 -23.91
C GLU A 419 22.68 -16.77 -23.07
N ALA A 420 21.56 -17.40 -22.72
CA ALA A 420 20.54 -16.80 -21.89
C ALA A 420 21.06 -16.45 -20.49
N ARG A 421 21.91 -17.32 -19.92
CA ARG A 421 22.57 -17.06 -18.63
C ARG A 421 23.49 -15.84 -18.70
N THR A 422 24.23 -15.68 -19.79
CA THR A 422 25.13 -14.54 -20.01
C THR A 422 24.33 -13.24 -20.19
N ALA A 423 23.27 -13.28 -20.98
CA ALA A 423 22.36 -12.15 -21.16
C ALA A 423 21.71 -11.75 -19.83
N LEU A 424 21.24 -12.72 -19.05
CA LEU A 424 20.63 -12.47 -17.74
C LEU A 424 21.59 -11.82 -16.75
N LEU A 425 22.85 -12.26 -16.71
CA LEU A 425 23.86 -11.65 -15.85
C LEU A 425 24.05 -10.17 -16.23
N GLY A 426 24.15 -9.85 -17.52
CA GLY A 426 24.23 -8.47 -17.99
C GLY A 426 23.01 -7.63 -17.59
N LEU A 427 21.81 -8.21 -17.62
CA LEU A 427 20.59 -7.54 -17.14
C LEU A 427 20.63 -7.27 -15.63
N PHE A 428 21.10 -8.21 -14.81
CA PHE A 428 21.26 -7.98 -13.37
C PHE A 428 22.37 -6.98 -13.04
N GLU A 429 23.47 -6.97 -13.79
CA GLU A 429 24.52 -5.94 -13.66
C GLU A 429 23.97 -4.54 -13.99
N ASP A 430 23.10 -4.42 -14.98
CA ASP A 430 22.42 -3.15 -15.30
C ASP A 430 21.48 -2.72 -14.16
N VAL A 431 20.69 -3.64 -13.61
CA VAL A 431 19.83 -3.37 -12.44
C VAL A 431 20.65 -2.89 -11.24
N GLN A 432 21.78 -3.54 -10.94
CA GLN A 432 22.66 -3.14 -9.84
C GLN A 432 23.26 -1.77 -10.08
N ARG A 433 23.75 -1.50 -11.29
CA ARG A 433 24.33 -0.21 -11.67
C ARG A 433 23.33 0.94 -11.49
N ARG A 434 22.06 0.69 -11.79
CA ARG A 434 20.97 1.64 -11.60
C ARG A 434 20.47 1.74 -10.14
N GLY A 435 20.97 0.90 -9.23
CA GLY A 435 20.53 0.88 -7.84
C GLY A 435 19.09 0.38 -7.63
N LEU A 436 18.54 -0.38 -8.59
CA LEU A 436 17.13 -0.79 -8.60
C LEU A 436 16.87 -2.18 -7.98
N VAL A 437 17.92 -2.86 -7.52
CA VAL A 437 17.82 -4.23 -6.97
C VAL A 437 16.79 -4.32 -5.83
N ASP A 438 16.78 -3.31 -4.97
CA ASP A 438 15.90 -3.25 -3.80
C ASP A 438 14.45 -2.96 -4.17
N GLU A 439 14.23 -2.06 -5.12
CA GLU A 439 12.91 -1.71 -5.64
C GLU A 439 12.25 -2.88 -6.37
N LEU A 440 13.04 -3.66 -7.13
CA LEU A 440 12.56 -4.87 -7.79
C LEU A 440 12.25 -5.97 -6.77
N GLY A 441 12.90 -5.96 -5.61
CA GLY A 441 12.66 -6.91 -4.53
C GLY A 441 13.54 -8.15 -4.58
N ASN A 442 14.80 -8.02 -5.01
CA ASN A 442 15.84 -9.04 -4.84
C ASN A 442 15.41 -10.46 -5.30
N ALA A 443 15.52 -11.49 -4.46
CA ALA A 443 15.17 -12.87 -4.83
C ALA A 443 13.67 -13.06 -5.14
N ARG A 444 12.80 -12.17 -4.65
CA ARG A 444 11.38 -12.16 -5.02
C ARG A 444 11.22 -11.80 -6.50
N PHE A 445 12.00 -10.83 -7.00
CA PHE A 445 12.05 -10.52 -8.42
C PHE A 445 12.53 -11.71 -9.24
N VAL A 446 13.62 -12.36 -8.81
CA VAL A 446 14.17 -13.54 -9.51
C VAL A 446 13.14 -14.67 -9.61
N ARG A 447 12.36 -14.92 -8.55
CA ARG A 447 11.27 -15.90 -8.59
C ARG A 447 10.23 -15.55 -9.66
N SER A 448 9.75 -14.31 -9.67
CA SER A 448 8.82 -13.83 -10.69
C SER A 448 9.42 -13.92 -12.10
N LEU A 449 10.72 -13.62 -12.24
CA LEU A 449 11.44 -13.70 -13.52
C LEU A 449 11.53 -15.13 -14.05
N VAL A 450 11.87 -16.10 -13.20
CA VAL A 450 11.91 -17.52 -13.59
C VAL A 450 10.53 -18.00 -14.02
N GLU A 451 9.48 -17.62 -13.29
CA GLU A 451 8.10 -17.97 -13.63
C GLU A 451 7.65 -17.36 -14.96
N ALA A 452 7.94 -16.07 -15.18
CA ALA A 452 7.61 -15.38 -16.42
C ALA A 452 8.44 -15.90 -17.62
N ALA A 453 9.72 -16.23 -17.42
CA ALA A 453 10.57 -16.80 -18.46
C ALA A 453 10.09 -18.19 -18.88
N ALA A 454 9.62 -19.01 -17.92
CA ALA A 454 9.01 -20.30 -18.23
C ALA A 454 7.72 -20.12 -19.06
N GLN A 455 6.87 -19.16 -18.71
CA GLN A 455 5.66 -18.84 -19.50
C GLN A 455 6.01 -18.35 -20.91
N ALA A 456 7.02 -17.49 -21.04
CA ALA A 456 7.50 -17.01 -22.34
C ALA A 456 8.02 -18.16 -23.21
N ARG A 457 8.78 -19.10 -22.62
CA ARG A 457 9.21 -20.33 -23.27
C ARG A 457 8.02 -21.15 -23.74
N ASP A 458 7.03 -21.39 -22.89
CA ASP A 458 5.86 -22.22 -23.23
C ASP A 458 5.09 -21.64 -24.43
N VAL A 459 4.91 -20.31 -24.47
CA VAL A 459 4.31 -19.61 -25.62
C VAL A 459 5.15 -19.76 -26.88
N ARG A 460 6.48 -19.60 -26.79
CA ARG A 460 7.40 -19.77 -27.93
C ARG A 460 7.36 -21.19 -28.47
N VAL A 461 7.42 -22.19 -27.59
CA VAL A 461 7.48 -23.62 -27.95
C VAL A 461 6.18 -24.06 -28.61
N VAL A 462 5.03 -23.68 -28.06
CA VAL A 462 3.72 -23.98 -28.66
C VAL A 462 3.50 -23.20 -29.97
N GLY A 463 3.94 -21.94 -30.01
CA GLY A 463 3.76 -21.06 -31.17
C GLY A 463 4.65 -21.39 -32.38
N ALA A 464 5.76 -22.10 -32.19
CA ALA A 464 6.70 -22.45 -33.27
C ALA A 464 6.11 -23.43 -34.30
N GLY A 465 5.08 -24.19 -33.94
CA GLY A 465 4.50 -25.25 -34.77
C GLY A 465 5.39 -26.49 -34.86
N GLY A 466 4.78 -27.68 -34.84
CA GLY A 466 5.49 -28.97 -34.79
C GLY A 466 5.39 -29.67 -33.43
N THR A 467 6.04 -30.83 -33.28
CA THR A 467 6.09 -31.58 -32.02
C THR A 467 7.32 -31.14 -31.23
N PRO A 468 7.17 -30.46 -30.08
CA PRO A 468 8.30 -29.97 -29.31
C PRO A 468 9.11 -31.11 -28.72
N THR A 469 10.44 -30.94 -28.66
CA THR A 469 11.32 -31.91 -28.00
C THR A 469 11.25 -31.78 -26.49
N THR A 470 11.69 -32.80 -25.75
CA THR A 470 11.77 -32.72 -24.28
C THR A 470 12.72 -31.60 -23.83
N GLU A 471 13.75 -31.29 -24.61
CA GLU A 471 14.69 -30.21 -24.32
C GLU A 471 14.04 -28.83 -24.48
N ASP A 472 13.21 -28.64 -25.52
CA ASP A 472 12.46 -27.40 -25.75
C ASP A 472 11.50 -27.08 -24.59
N LEU A 473 10.88 -28.12 -24.02
CA LEU A 473 9.89 -28.01 -22.95
C LEU A 473 10.49 -27.58 -21.60
N VAL A 474 11.81 -27.72 -21.41
CA VAL A 474 12.47 -27.42 -20.13
C VAL A 474 13.49 -26.29 -20.25
N THR A 475 13.94 -25.94 -21.46
CA THR A 475 15.04 -24.98 -21.66
C THR A 475 14.53 -23.58 -21.96
N THR A 476 14.86 -22.64 -21.08
CA THR A 476 14.67 -21.19 -21.31
C THR A 476 15.83 -20.63 -22.14
N THR A 477 15.49 -19.79 -23.11
CA THR A 477 16.41 -19.17 -24.07
C THR A 477 16.46 -17.65 -23.89
N THR A 478 17.40 -16.97 -24.57
CA THR A 478 17.60 -15.53 -24.43
C THR A 478 16.34 -14.70 -24.72
N PRO A 479 15.54 -15.00 -25.77
CA PRO A 479 14.27 -14.31 -26.00
C PRO A 479 13.28 -14.46 -24.85
N ASP A 480 13.21 -15.63 -24.21
CA ASP A 480 12.26 -15.90 -23.13
C ASP A 480 12.60 -15.06 -21.88
N VAL A 481 13.89 -15.06 -21.50
CA VAL A 481 14.39 -14.30 -20.36
C VAL A 481 14.26 -12.79 -20.61
N THR A 482 14.63 -12.32 -21.80
CA THR A 482 14.57 -10.89 -22.14
C THR A 482 13.12 -10.40 -22.16
N LYS A 483 12.19 -11.17 -22.73
CA LYS A 483 10.77 -10.85 -22.73
C LYS A 483 10.22 -10.78 -21.31
N ALA A 484 10.45 -11.82 -20.50
CA ALA A 484 10.00 -11.88 -19.12
C ALA A 484 10.55 -10.75 -18.27
N PHE A 485 11.82 -10.43 -18.46
CA PHE A 485 12.47 -9.32 -17.77
C PHE A 485 11.81 -7.99 -18.13
N ASN A 486 11.66 -7.69 -19.42
CA ASN A 486 11.03 -6.47 -19.90
C ASN A 486 9.58 -6.33 -19.42
N GLU A 487 8.79 -7.42 -19.41
CA GLU A 487 7.41 -7.41 -18.90
C GLU A 487 7.35 -7.09 -17.41
N LEU A 488 8.24 -7.69 -16.60
CA LEU A 488 8.28 -7.47 -15.16
C LEU A 488 8.81 -6.10 -14.80
N THR A 489 9.70 -5.54 -15.63
CA THR A 489 10.31 -4.24 -15.38
C THR A 489 9.50 -3.08 -15.98
N ALA A 490 8.64 -3.31 -16.98
CA ALA A 490 7.84 -2.28 -17.63
C ALA A 490 6.94 -1.48 -16.68
N ARG A 491 6.49 -2.08 -15.57
CA ARG A 491 5.67 -1.41 -14.55
C ARG A 491 6.47 -0.45 -13.67
N PHE A 492 7.80 -0.55 -13.66
CA PHE A 492 8.67 0.29 -12.86
C PHE A 492 9.07 1.51 -13.68
N ARG A 493 8.70 2.72 -13.20
CA ARG A 493 9.07 3.99 -13.86
C ARG A 493 10.58 4.07 -14.00
N GLY A 494 11.08 4.38 -15.20
CA GLY A 494 12.51 4.47 -15.48
C GLY A 494 13.15 3.20 -16.06
N TYR A 495 12.38 2.12 -16.26
CA TYR A 495 12.81 0.94 -17.01
C TYR A 495 12.41 0.97 -18.49
N GLU A 496 11.99 2.14 -19.01
CA GLU A 496 11.95 2.34 -20.45
C GLU A 496 13.36 2.04 -21.03
N ALA A 497 13.40 1.43 -22.22
CA ALA A 497 14.64 1.11 -22.91
C ALA A 497 15.55 2.34 -22.87
N THR A 498 16.61 2.25 -22.08
CA THR A 498 17.47 3.40 -21.86
C THR A 498 18.24 3.61 -23.15
N PRO A 499 18.10 4.79 -23.77
CA PRO A 499 18.70 5.03 -25.05
C PRO A 499 20.20 4.92 -24.92
N THR A 500 20.84 4.45 -25.98
CA THR A 500 22.30 4.43 -26.03
C THR A 500 22.83 5.86 -25.92
N LEU A 501 24.09 5.98 -25.51
CA LEU A 501 24.73 7.29 -25.46
C LEU A 501 24.71 7.96 -26.84
N GLU A 502 24.92 7.19 -27.90
CA GLU A 502 24.89 7.66 -29.28
C GLU A 502 23.51 8.21 -29.65
N GLU A 503 22.43 7.51 -29.31
CA GLU A 503 21.06 7.99 -29.53
C GLU A 503 20.78 9.28 -28.74
N ALA A 504 21.21 9.35 -27.48
CA ALA A 504 21.03 10.54 -26.65
C ALA A 504 21.78 11.76 -27.20
N LEU A 505 23.02 11.58 -27.69
CA LEU A 505 23.80 12.64 -28.33
C LEU A 505 23.22 13.01 -29.71
N ALA A 506 22.73 12.05 -30.48
CA ALA A 506 22.05 12.32 -31.74
C ALA A 506 20.75 13.13 -31.54
N ASP A 507 20.02 12.92 -30.45
CA ASP A 507 18.88 13.77 -30.06
C ASP A 507 19.29 15.23 -29.81
N LEU A 508 20.44 15.44 -29.16
CA LEU A 508 21.00 16.78 -28.96
C LEU A 508 21.40 17.41 -30.29
N ASP A 509 22.08 16.66 -31.14
CA ASP A 509 22.61 17.16 -32.41
C ASP A 509 21.50 17.54 -33.40
N ARG A 510 20.36 16.85 -33.34
CA ARG A 510 19.13 17.18 -34.08
C ARG A 510 18.42 18.47 -33.65
N MET A 511 18.72 19.02 -32.48
CA MET A 511 18.13 20.30 -32.07
C MET A 511 18.66 21.44 -32.94
N ALA A 512 17.81 22.34 -33.42
CA ALA A 512 18.26 23.52 -34.16
C ALA A 512 19.22 24.39 -33.33
N GLY A 513 20.26 24.90 -33.98
CA GLY A 513 21.22 25.83 -33.35
C GLY A 513 21.98 25.27 -32.14
N LEU A 514 22.10 26.09 -31.08
CA LEU A 514 22.69 25.74 -29.77
C LEU A 514 24.13 25.22 -29.82
N ALA A 515 24.91 25.58 -30.83
CA ALA A 515 26.27 25.05 -31.01
C ALA A 515 27.17 25.14 -29.74
N PRO A 516 27.14 26.23 -28.93
CA PRO A 516 27.89 26.27 -27.67
C PRO A 516 27.44 25.21 -26.65
N VAL A 517 26.13 25.02 -26.50
CA VAL A 517 25.54 24.04 -25.58
C VAL A 517 25.87 22.62 -26.05
N LYS A 518 25.71 22.34 -27.36
CA LYS A 518 26.06 21.04 -27.96
C LYS A 518 27.51 20.65 -27.64
N ARG A 519 28.46 21.54 -27.92
CA ARG A 519 29.89 21.32 -27.61
C ARG A 519 30.13 21.03 -26.14
N GLN A 520 29.45 21.76 -25.24
CA GLN A 520 29.63 21.59 -23.81
C GLN A 520 29.08 20.25 -23.31
N VAL A 521 27.91 19.83 -23.77
CA VAL A 521 27.32 18.53 -23.40
C VAL A 521 28.15 17.38 -23.95
N HIS A 522 28.63 17.46 -25.20
CA HIS A 522 29.58 16.49 -25.78
C HIS A 522 30.86 16.38 -24.94
N ALA A 523 31.42 17.50 -24.49
CA ALA A 523 32.60 17.51 -23.63
C ALA A 523 32.33 16.86 -22.26
N ILE A 524 31.15 17.10 -21.67
CA ILE A 524 30.72 16.45 -20.42
C ILE A 524 30.59 14.95 -20.62
N ALA A 525 29.91 14.50 -21.68
CA ALA A 525 29.74 13.08 -22.00
C ALA A 525 31.10 12.37 -22.16
N ALA A 526 32.03 12.97 -22.91
CA ALA A 526 33.38 12.44 -23.09
C ALA A 526 34.16 12.34 -21.76
N GLN A 527 34.08 13.36 -20.89
CA GLN A 527 34.71 13.33 -19.57
C GLN A 527 34.18 12.18 -18.71
N LEU A 528 32.86 11.97 -18.70
CA LEU A 528 32.22 10.91 -17.93
C LEU A 528 32.55 9.52 -18.48
N GLN A 529 32.61 9.35 -19.80
CA GLN A 529 33.07 8.10 -20.43
C GLN A 529 34.50 7.74 -20.00
N VAL A 530 35.43 8.70 -20.07
CA VAL A 530 36.83 8.48 -19.65
C VAL A 530 36.91 8.16 -18.16
N ALA A 531 36.14 8.86 -17.33
CA ALA A 531 36.10 8.61 -15.91
C ALA A 531 35.56 7.20 -15.59
N ARG A 532 34.52 6.75 -16.30
CA ARG A 532 34.05 5.36 -16.21
C ARG A 532 35.11 4.33 -16.61
N MET A 533 35.79 4.53 -17.73
CA MET A 533 36.89 3.63 -18.16
C MET A 533 38.02 3.55 -17.13
N ARG A 534 38.28 4.64 -16.40
CA ARG A 534 39.25 4.67 -15.29
C ARG A 534 38.75 3.87 -14.08
N GLN A 535 37.49 4.03 -13.70
CA GLN A 535 36.88 3.28 -12.60
C GLN A 535 36.86 1.78 -12.85
N GLU A 536 36.49 1.35 -14.07
CA GLU A 536 36.49 -0.06 -14.48
C GLU A 536 37.89 -0.69 -14.38
N ARG A 537 38.95 0.11 -14.44
CA ARG A 537 40.35 -0.30 -14.28
C ARG A 537 40.89 -0.10 -12.86
N GLY A 538 40.04 0.25 -11.90
CA GLY A 538 40.43 0.53 -10.51
C GLY A 538 41.31 1.76 -10.33
N LEU A 539 41.35 2.66 -11.32
CA LEU A 539 42.14 3.89 -11.24
C LEU A 539 41.38 4.95 -10.41
N PRO A 540 42.09 5.79 -9.64
CA PRO A 540 41.46 6.88 -8.91
C PRO A 540 40.76 7.82 -9.88
N THR A 541 39.49 8.11 -9.61
CA THR A 541 38.69 9.10 -10.32
C THR A 541 38.07 10.06 -9.33
N PRO A 542 38.08 11.38 -9.60
CA PRO A 542 37.33 12.33 -8.79
C PRO A 542 35.82 12.00 -8.85
N PRO A 543 35.04 12.44 -7.85
CA PRO A 543 33.59 12.29 -7.84
C PRO A 543 32.99 12.84 -9.14
N GLN A 544 32.15 12.04 -9.81
CA GLN A 544 31.75 12.30 -11.20
C GLN A 544 30.50 13.16 -11.33
N MET A 545 29.61 13.15 -10.34
CA MET A 545 28.30 13.78 -10.47
C MET A 545 28.37 15.27 -10.18
N ARG A 546 27.78 16.04 -11.11
CA ARG A 546 27.82 17.49 -11.12
C ARG A 546 26.38 17.99 -11.19
N HIS A 547 26.02 18.91 -10.30
CA HIS A 547 24.80 19.69 -10.47
C HIS A 547 25.07 20.84 -11.44
N PHE A 548 24.05 21.22 -12.22
CA PHE A 548 24.19 22.18 -13.30
C PHE A 548 23.40 23.45 -13.02
N VAL A 549 23.88 24.55 -13.60
CA VAL A 549 23.20 25.83 -13.67
C VAL A 549 22.97 26.16 -15.13
N PHE A 550 21.71 26.23 -15.54
CA PHE A 550 21.32 26.58 -16.90
C PHE A 550 20.88 28.04 -16.93
N VAL A 551 21.66 28.88 -17.62
CA VAL A 551 21.44 30.32 -17.70
C VAL A 551 21.09 30.75 -19.11
N GLY A 552 20.03 31.53 -19.26
CA GLY A 552 19.68 32.14 -20.54
C GLY A 552 18.21 32.58 -20.64
N PRO A 553 17.85 33.31 -21.70
CA PRO A 553 16.49 33.81 -21.93
C PRO A 553 15.41 32.70 -21.96
N PRO A 554 14.12 33.05 -21.83
CA PRO A 554 13.06 32.03 -21.86
C PRO A 554 12.93 31.46 -23.27
N GLY A 555 12.61 30.16 -23.36
CA GLY A 555 12.39 29.48 -24.64
C GLY A 555 13.64 29.14 -25.46
N THR A 556 14.83 29.17 -24.86
CA THR A 556 16.11 28.76 -25.47
C THR A 556 16.41 27.26 -25.36
N GLY A 557 15.44 26.43 -24.93
CA GLY A 557 15.59 24.96 -24.91
C GLY A 557 16.21 24.35 -23.65
N LYS A 558 16.34 25.11 -22.55
CA LYS A 558 16.88 24.64 -21.25
C LYS A 558 16.29 23.30 -20.78
N THR A 559 14.97 23.22 -20.69
CA THR A 559 14.26 22.00 -20.26
C THR A 559 14.47 20.83 -21.22
N THR A 560 14.51 21.10 -22.52
CA THR A 560 14.77 20.07 -23.55
C THR A 560 16.17 19.49 -23.42
N VAL A 561 17.19 20.34 -23.23
CA VAL A 561 18.57 19.89 -23.02
C VAL A 561 18.72 19.16 -21.68
N ALA A 562 17.99 19.55 -20.63
CA ALA A 562 17.99 18.82 -19.36
C ALA A 562 17.50 17.37 -19.53
N ARG A 563 16.49 17.13 -20.38
CA ARG A 563 16.02 15.79 -20.74
C ARG A 563 17.08 14.98 -21.50
N VAL A 564 17.80 15.63 -22.41
CA VAL A 564 18.92 14.96 -23.11
C VAL A 564 20.05 14.64 -22.15
N LEU A 565 20.40 15.53 -21.22
CA LEU A 565 21.36 15.23 -20.17
C LEU A 565 20.94 14.03 -19.33
N GLY A 566 19.68 13.97 -18.87
CA GLY A 566 19.16 12.82 -18.14
C GLY A 566 19.38 11.51 -18.89
N ARG A 567 19.10 11.50 -20.20
CA ARG A 567 19.37 10.36 -21.09
C ARG A 567 20.85 10.02 -21.19
N VAL A 568 21.73 11.00 -21.35
CA VAL A 568 23.20 10.81 -21.38
C VAL A 568 23.69 10.18 -20.08
N PHE A 569 23.28 10.71 -18.92
CA PHE A 569 23.67 10.17 -17.61
C PHE A 569 23.15 8.75 -17.39
N ALA A 570 21.91 8.47 -17.78
CA ALA A 570 21.33 7.13 -17.70
C ALA A 570 22.06 6.14 -18.62
N ALA A 571 22.36 6.53 -19.87
CA ALA A 571 23.10 5.71 -20.82
C ALA A 571 24.52 5.35 -20.32
N LEU A 572 25.14 6.26 -19.56
CA LEU A 572 26.43 6.03 -18.94
C LEU A 572 26.36 5.20 -17.65
N GLY A 573 25.16 4.91 -17.15
CA GLY A 573 24.91 4.18 -15.90
C GLY A 573 25.16 5.01 -14.64
N LEU A 574 25.14 6.34 -14.77
CA LEU A 574 25.28 7.28 -13.65
C LEU A 574 23.92 7.64 -13.04
N LEU A 575 22.85 7.53 -13.80
CA LEU A 575 21.48 7.66 -13.30
C LEU A 575 20.72 6.36 -13.57
N ALA A 576 19.82 6.01 -12.66
CA ALA A 576 18.96 4.84 -12.78
C ALA A 576 18.01 4.95 -13.98
N ARG A 577 17.57 6.18 -14.27
CA ARG A 577 16.54 6.53 -15.25
C ARG A 577 16.84 7.84 -15.96
N PRO A 578 16.39 8.01 -17.21
CA PRO A 578 16.58 9.23 -17.98
C PRO A 578 15.60 10.36 -17.59
N ASP A 579 14.66 10.07 -16.70
CA ASP A 579 13.55 10.95 -16.35
C ASP A 579 13.99 12.29 -15.75
N VAL A 580 13.25 13.33 -16.12
CA VAL A 580 13.39 14.67 -15.55
C VAL A 580 12.12 15.03 -14.81
N VAL A 581 12.25 15.32 -13.52
CA VAL A 581 11.20 15.91 -12.70
C VAL A 581 11.37 17.42 -12.76
N GLU A 582 10.42 18.09 -13.40
CA GLU A 582 10.37 19.55 -13.46
C GLU A 582 9.69 20.10 -12.20
N ALA A 583 10.22 21.18 -11.66
CA ALA A 583 9.74 21.82 -10.45
C ALA A 583 9.88 23.33 -10.52
N GLN A 584 8.97 24.02 -9.85
CA GLN A 584 9.02 25.46 -9.60
C GLN A 584 8.98 25.73 -8.10
N ARG A 585 9.14 26.99 -7.68
CA ARG A 585 9.04 27.38 -6.26
C ARG A 585 7.80 26.83 -5.56
N ALA A 586 6.65 26.85 -6.24
CA ALA A 586 5.38 26.38 -5.70
C ALA A 586 5.40 24.88 -5.34
N ASP A 587 6.30 24.09 -5.94
CA ASP A 587 6.45 22.66 -5.67
C ASP A 587 7.41 22.37 -4.51
N LEU A 588 8.33 23.28 -4.23
CA LEU A 588 9.36 23.13 -3.19
C LEU A 588 8.90 23.74 -1.85
N VAL A 589 8.23 24.88 -1.91
CA VAL A 589 7.89 25.67 -0.72
C VAL A 589 6.50 25.29 -0.18
N GLY A 590 6.43 25.04 1.12
CA GLY A 590 5.19 24.71 1.85
C GLY A 590 4.39 25.96 2.23
N GLN A 591 3.12 25.78 2.58
CA GLN A 591 2.24 26.88 3.03
C GLN A 591 2.34 27.15 4.54
N HIS A 592 2.97 26.25 5.29
CA HIS A 592 3.04 26.27 6.75
C HIS A 592 4.46 25.90 7.25
N LEU A 593 4.79 26.32 8.47
CA LEU A 593 6.08 26.04 9.10
C LEU A 593 6.34 24.53 9.22
N GLY A 594 7.52 24.07 8.79
CA GLY A 594 7.91 22.66 8.80
C GLY A 594 7.38 21.83 7.62
N ALA A 595 6.46 22.36 6.81
CA ALA A 595 5.96 21.66 5.62
C ALA A 595 6.94 21.74 4.43
N THR A 596 7.76 22.79 4.36
CA THR A 596 8.69 23.01 3.24
C THR A 596 9.75 21.92 3.13
N ALA A 597 10.37 21.53 4.25
CA ALA A 597 11.36 20.46 4.26
C ALA A 597 10.75 19.12 3.79
N ILE A 598 9.53 18.78 4.24
CA ILE A 598 8.82 17.56 3.83
C ILE A 598 8.55 17.60 2.33
N LYS A 599 7.95 18.69 1.84
CA LYS A 599 7.58 18.85 0.43
C LYS A 599 8.80 18.84 -0.50
N THR A 600 9.88 19.49 -0.10
CA THR A 600 11.17 19.46 -0.83
C THR A 600 11.75 18.05 -0.85
N ASN A 601 11.73 17.33 0.28
CA ASN A 601 12.20 15.94 0.33
C ASN A 601 11.37 15.03 -0.58
N GLU A 602 10.04 15.10 -0.53
CA GLU A 602 9.16 14.31 -1.40
C GLU A 602 9.42 14.57 -2.88
N LEU A 603 9.64 15.84 -3.26
CA LEU A 603 9.97 16.19 -4.63
C LEU A 603 11.35 15.64 -5.06
N VAL A 604 12.34 15.72 -4.18
CA VAL A 604 13.67 15.12 -4.44
C VAL A 604 13.56 13.61 -4.52
N ASP A 605 12.80 12.96 -3.64
CA ASP A 605 12.56 11.51 -3.64
C ASP A 605 11.95 11.07 -4.97
N ARG A 606 11.01 11.86 -5.50
CA ARG A 606 10.45 11.63 -6.86
C ARG A 606 11.49 11.74 -7.97
N ALA A 607 12.56 12.49 -7.79
CA ALA A 607 13.63 12.71 -8.77
C ALA A 607 14.85 11.79 -8.57
N LEU A 608 14.94 11.03 -7.46
CA LEU A 608 16.07 10.14 -7.19
C LEU A 608 16.29 9.14 -8.33
N GLY A 609 17.55 8.85 -8.64
CA GLY A 609 17.93 8.05 -9.79
C GLY A 609 17.77 8.77 -11.14
N GLY A 610 17.32 10.03 -11.16
CA GLY A 610 17.10 10.84 -12.36
C GLY A 610 17.56 12.29 -12.20
N VAL A 611 16.91 13.20 -12.91
CA VAL A 611 17.21 14.64 -12.89
C VAL A 611 16.08 15.43 -12.22
N LEU A 612 16.42 16.29 -11.27
CA LEU A 612 15.54 17.34 -10.77
C LEU A 612 15.83 18.66 -11.48
N PHE A 613 14.90 19.14 -12.30
CA PHE A 613 15.00 20.42 -12.99
C PHE A 613 14.18 21.48 -12.26
N VAL A 614 14.84 22.45 -11.65
CA VAL A 614 14.20 23.57 -10.94
C VAL A 614 14.23 24.79 -11.84
N ASP A 615 13.07 25.15 -12.41
CA ASP A 615 12.93 26.34 -13.25
C ASP A 615 12.77 27.60 -12.39
N GLU A 616 13.28 28.72 -12.90
CA GLU A 616 13.35 30.01 -12.20
C GLU A 616 13.83 29.87 -10.74
N ALA A 617 14.92 29.13 -10.54
CA ALA A 617 15.41 28.75 -9.20
C ALA A 617 15.73 29.95 -8.30
N TYR A 618 16.09 31.09 -8.88
CA TYR A 618 16.30 32.35 -8.15
C TYR A 618 15.07 32.80 -7.36
N SER A 619 13.87 32.41 -7.78
CA SER A 619 12.62 32.70 -7.08
C SER A 619 12.53 32.03 -5.71
N LEU A 620 13.35 31.00 -5.42
CA LEU A 620 13.42 30.36 -4.11
C LEU A 620 13.93 31.27 -3.01
N THR A 621 14.66 32.34 -3.34
CA THR A 621 15.08 33.35 -2.36
C THR A 621 14.57 34.72 -2.78
N ASN A 622 13.70 35.32 -1.96
CA ASN A 622 13.22 36.67 -2.18
C ASN A 622 13.83 37.63 -1.15
N PRO A 623 14.89 38.39 -1.50
CA PRO A 623 15.53 39.33 -0.58
C PRO A 623 14.67 40.56 -0.24
N GLY A 624 13.58 40.80 -0.98
CA GLY A 624 12.69 41.97 -0.82
C GLY A 624 11.64 41.88 0.29
N TYR A 625 11.47 40.72 0.95
CA TYR A 625 10.53 40.61 2.08
C TYR A 625 11.20 41.11 3.37
N SER A 626 10.63 42.15 3.98
CA SER A 626 11.03 42.65 5.31
C SER A 626 10.79 41.56 6.36
N GLY A 627 11.83 40.81 6.70
CA GLY A 627 11.79 39.62 7.58
C GLY A 627 12.45 38.36 7.00
N GLY A 628 12.80 38.37 5.71
CA GLY A 628 13.38 37.23 4.99
C GLY A 628 12.36 36.17 4.59
N ASP A 629 12.59 35.50 3.47
CA ASP A 629 11.80 34.36 3.02
C ASP A 629 12.28 33.07 3.70
N ALA A 630 11.94 32.91 4.98
CA ALA A 630 12.38 31.79 5.80
C ALA A 630 12.00 30.42 5.20
N PHE A 631 10.83 30.34 4.54
CA PHE A 631 10.39 29.12 3.87
C PHE A 631 11.25 28.81 2.64
N GLY A 632 11.52 29.81 1.79
CA GLY A 632 12.43 29.65 0.66
C GLY A 632 13.85 29.23 1.07
N ALA A 633 14.37 29.83 2.14
CA ALA A 633 15.66 29.46 2.72
C ALA A 633 15.69 28.01 3.22
N GLU A 634 14.61 27.54 3.87
CA GLU A 634 14.45 26.14 4.30
C GLU A 634 14.45 25.17 3.11
N ALA A 635 13.77 25.51 2.01
CA ALA A 635 13.79 24.72 0.78
C ALA A 635 15.21 24.60 0.21
N VAL A 636 15.95 25.72 0.11
CA VAL A 636 17.34 25.73 -0.38
C VAL A 636 18.26 24.91 0.51
N GLN A 637 18.15 25.02 1.83
CA GLN A 637 18.95 24.22 2.76
C GLN A 637 18.66 22.73 2.62
N THR A 638 17.38 22.36 2.49
CA THR A 638 16.96 20.97 2.27
C THR A 638 17.51 20.45 0.94
N LEU A 639 17.39 21.24 -0.14
CA LEU A 639 17.93 20.90 -1.46
C LEU A 639 19.45 20.72 -1.43
N LEU A 640 20.19 21.59 -0.74
CA LEU A 640 21.65 21.48 -0.59
C LEU A 640 22.07 20.23 0.19
N LYS A 641 21.34 19.90 1.26
CA LYS A 641 21.60 18.68 2.02
C LYS A 641 21.39 17.44 1.15
N ARG A 642 20.26 17.37 0.45
CA ARG A 642 19.96 16.26 -0.46
C ARG A 642 20.91 16.19 -1.66
N ALA A 643 21.35 17.33 -2.18
CA ALA A 643 22.38 17.39 -3.21
C ALA A 643 23.70 16.74 -2.77
N GLU A 644 24.05 16.81 -1.47
CA GLU A 644 25.22 16.12 -0.92
C GLU A 644 24.95 14.64 -0.64
N ASP A 645 23.86 14.35 0.08
CA ASP A 645 23.53 13.01 0.58
C ASP A 645 23.21 12.04 -0.57
N ASP A 646 22.59 12.52 -1.65
CA ASP A 646 22.17 11.74 -2.81
C ASP A 646 23.03 12.00 -4.07
N ARG A 647 24.21 12.61 -3.91
CA ARG A 647 25.06 13.04 -5.03
C ARG A 647 25.44 11.93 -6.01
N ASP A 648 25.40 10.67 -5.58
CA ASP A 648 25.76 9.50 -6.39
C ASP A 648 24.59 8.93 -7.20
N ARG A 649 23.40 9.54 -7.11
CA ARG A 649 22.20 9.07 -7.82
C ARG A 649 21.22 10.18 -8.20
N LEU A 650 21.59 11.44 -8.06
CA LEU A 650 20.73 12.59 -8.32
C LEU A 650 21.50 13.69 -9.04
N VAL A 651 20.99 14.12 -10.19
CA VAL A 651 21.45 15.35 -10.86
C VAL A 651 20.41 16.44 -10.61
N ILE A 652 20.87 17.63 -10.22
CA ILE A 652 19.99 18.79 -10.03
C ILE A 652 20.41 19.83 -11.05
N VAL A 653 19.45 20.37 -11.79
CA VAL A 653 19.63 21.44 -12.76
C VAL A 653 18.85 22.64 -12.28
N LEU A 654 19.54 23.72 -11.94
CA LEU A 654 18.91 25.00 -11.59
C LEU A 654 18.88 25.89 -12.83
N ALA A 655 17.69 26.33 -13.24
CA ALA A 655 17.53 27.17 -14.42
C ALA A 655 17.04 28.58 -14.06
N GLY A 656 17.47 29.56 -14.85
CA GLY A 656 17.00 30.94 -14.71
C GLY A 656 17.73 31.92 -15.63
N TYR A 657 17.51 33.21 -15.38
CA TYR A 657 18.21 34.29 -16.08
C TYR A 657 19.60 34.52 -15.49
N GLN A 658 20.52 35.02 -16.32
CA GLN A 658 21.94 35.11 -15.98
C GLN A 658 22.16 35.92 -14.69
N SER A 659 21.67 37.16 -14.64
CA SER A 659 21.87 38.08 -13.51
C SER A 659 21.25 37.56 -12.21
N GLU A 660 20.04 37.01 -12.30
CA GLU A 660 19.26 36.53 -11.18
C GLU A 660 19.86 35.26 -10.60
N MET A 661 20.36 34.36 -11.46
CA MET A 661 21.08 33.17 -11.02
C MET A 661 22.44 33.51 -10.41
N ASP A 662 23.16 34.49 -10.93
CA ASP A 662 24.40 34.97 -10.32
C ASP A 662 24.13 35.55 -8.91
N ALA A 663 23.07 36.35 -8.75
CA ALA A 663 22.63 36.83 -7.44
C ALA A 663 22.22 35.67 -6.52
N PHE A 664 21.39 34.74 -7.00
CA PHE A 664 20.93 33.57 -6.23
C PHE A 664 22.08 32.71 -5.71
N LEU A 665 23.05 32.36 -6.56
CA LEU A 665 24.20 31.54 -6.17
C LEU A 665 25.12 32.25 -5.17
N SER A 666 25.16 33.59 -5.18
CA SER A 666 25.93 34.39 -4.22
C SER A 666 25.33 34.41 -2.82
N THR A 667 24.05 34.04 -2.65
CA THR A 667 23.37 34.05 -1.34
C THR A 667 23.91 33.02 -0.36
N ASN A 668 24.49 31.92 -0.84
CA ASN A 668 24.99 30.84 -0.01
C ASN A 668 26.24 30.19 -0.66
N PRO A 669 27.40 30.17 0.03
CA PRO A 669 28.61 29.49 -0.47
C PRO A 669 28.39 28.01 -0.85
N GLY A 670 27.45 27.33 -0.17
CA GLY A 670 27.07 25.95 -0.47
C GLY A 670 26.44 25.77 -1.85
N LEU A 671 25.69 26.77 -2.35
CA LEU A 671 25.16 26.78 -3.72
C LEU A 671 26.30 26.93 -4.73
N ALA A 672 27.15 27.94 -4.57
CA ALA A 672 28.27 28.19 -5.47
C ALA A 672 29.23 26.98 -5.57
N SER A 673 29.46 26.27 -4.47
CA SER A 673 30.34 25.09 -4.45
C SER A 673 29.74 23.88 -5.17
N ARG A 674 28.44 23.60 -5.00
CA ARG A 674 27.79 22.39 -5.55
C ARG A 674 27.28 22.57 -6.98
N PHE A 675 26.92 23.80 -7.33
CA PHE A 675 26.36 24.18 -8.64
C PHE A 675 27.37 25.00 -9.45
N ASN A 676 28.55 24.42 -9.69
CA ASN A 676 29.65 25.11 -10.36
C ASN A 676 29.68 24.89 -11.88
N GLN A 677 28.90 23.95 -12.43
CA GLN A 677 28.83 23.71 -13.87
C GLN A 677 27.76 24.59 -14.51
N ARG A 678 28.19 25.66 -15.19
CA ARG A 678 27.30 26.58 -15.88
C ARG A 678 27.18 26.25 -17.36
N VAL A 679 25.96 26.17 -17.86
CA VAL A 679 25.66 26.00 -19.29
C VAL A 679 24.88 27.23 -19.74
N ALA A 680 25.45 27.97 -20.70
CA ALA A 680 24.86 29.19 -21.22
C ALA A 680 24.03 28.92 -22.48
N PHE A 681 22.78 29.36 -22.46
CA PHE A 681 21.81 29.22 -23.53
C PHE A 681 21.58 30.60 -24.18
N PRO A 682 22.29 30.92 -25.28
CA PRO A 682 22.10 32.18 -25.99
C PRO A 682 20.71 32.23 -26.65
N SER A 683 20.25 33.44 -26.96
CA SER A 683 19.09 33.66 -27.84
C SER A 683 19.37 33.05 -29.21
N TYR A 684 18.32 32.55 -29.87
CA TYR A 684 18.44 32.02 -31.22
C TYR A 684 18.63 33.15 -32.23
N SER A 685 19.45 32.89 -33.25
CA SER A 685 19.56 33.72 -34.44
C SER A 685 18.33 33.56 -35.35
N PRO A 686 18.07 34.48 -36.29
CA PRO A 686 16.95 34.37 -37.22
C PRO A 686 16.92 33.03 -37.98
N ALA A 687 18.08 32.60 -38.49
CA ALA A 687 18.21 31.33 -39.19
C ALA A 687 17.87 30.12 -38.30
N GLU A 688 18.29 30.14 -37.03
CA GLU A 688 17.96 29.06 -36.08
C GLU A 688 16.46 29.08 -35.72
N LEU A 689 15.81 30.25 -35.65
CA LEU A 689 14.35 30.34 -35.43
C LEU A 689 13.56 29.78 -36.62
N SER A 690 13.98 30.07 -37.85
CA SER A 690 13.41 29.48 -39.07
C SER A 690 13.60 27.96 -39.08
N GLU A 691 14.79 27.47 -38.74
CA GLU A 691 15.07 26.04 -38.60
C GLU A 691 14.14 25.38 -37.56
N ILE A 692 13.92 26.03 -36.41
CA ILE A 692 12.96 25.56 -35.39
C ILE A 692 11.55 25.46 -35.97
N ALA A 693 11.08 26.48 -36.68
CA ALA A 693 9.74 26.49 -37.27
C ALA A 693 9.56 25.35 -38.28
N VAL A 694 10.55 25.14 -39.16
CA VAL A 694 10.55 24.05 -40.15
C VAL A 694 10.53 22.68 -39.45
N LEU A 695 11.38 22.46 -38.44
CA LEU A 695 11.40 21.20 -37.69
C LEU A 695 10.06 20.90 -36.99
N LEU A 696 9.35 21.93 -36.52
CA LEU A 696 8.03 21.77 -35.91
C LEU A 696 6.96 21.41 -36.95
N ALA A 697 7.03 22.01 -38.14
CA ALA A 697 6.16 21.67 -39.26
C ALA A 697 6.39 20.23 -39.71
N ASP A 698 7.63 19.83 -39.98
CA ASP A 698 7.98 18.47 -40.39
C ASP A 698 7.49 17.42 -39.38
N LYS A 699 7.68 17.69 -38.08
CA LYS A 699 7.22 16.81 -37.01
C LYS A 699 5.69 16.66 -36.95
N SER A 700 4.96 17.67 -37.41
CA SER A 700 3.50 17.67 -37.48
C SER A 700 2.97 17.12 -38.80
N GLY A 701 3.85 16.77 -39.76
CA GLY A 701 3.49 16.36 -41.12
C GLY A 701 3.17 17.53 -42.04
N ASP A 702 3.54 18.75 -41.64
CA ASP A 702 3.30 20.00 -42.35
C ASP A 702 4.57 20.50 -43.03
N ARG A 703 4.42 21.43 -43.97
CA ARG A 703 5.53 22.12 -44.63
C ARG A 703 5.16 23.57 -44.95
N PHE A 704 6.16 24.42 -45.02
CA PHE A 704 6.02 25.79 -45.53
C PHE A 704 6.31 25.81 -47.05
N ASP A 705 5.59 26.64 -47.81
CA ASP A 705 6.01 26.99 -49.17
C ASP A 705 7.16 28.03 -49.16
N ASP A 706 7.76 28.26 -50.33
CA ASP A 706 8.93 29.13 -50.46
C ASP A 706 8.62 30.60 -50.09
N ASP A 707 7.37 31.05 -50.27
CA ASP A 707 6.96 32.42 -49.94
C ASP A 707 6.73 32.56 -48.42
N ALA A 708 6.14 31.55 -47.78
CA ALA A 708 5.96 31.46 -46.34
C ALA A 708 7.30 31.43 -45.59
N LEU A 709 8.28 30.69 -46.13
CA LEU A 709 9.64 30.66 -45.56
C LEU A 709 10.30 32.04 -45.60
N ARG A 710 10.13 32.80 -46.68
CA ARG A 710 10.63 34.18 -46.77
C ARG A 710 9.96 35.09 -45.75
N ASP A 711 8.66 34.98 -45.56
CA ASP A 711 7.94 35.76 -44.54
C ASP A 711 8.40 35.40 -43.11
N LEU A 712 8.69 34.13 -42.82
CA LEU A 712 9.27 33.71 -41.54
C LEU A 712 10.66 34.32 -41.33
N ASP A 713 11.54 34.23 -42.31
CA ASP A 713 12.90 34.78 -42.25
C ASP A 713 12.87 36.30 -42.01
N GLU A 714 11.98 37.03 -42.70
CA GLU A 714 11.81 38.48 -42.53
C GLU A 714 11.37 38.85 -41.11
N VAL A 715 10.37 38.14 -40.56
CA VAL A 715 9.89 38.42 -39.21
C VAL A 715 10.91 38.05 -38.15
N PHE A 716 11.59 36.91 -38.29
CA PHE A 716 12.62 36.52 -37.34
C PHE A 716 13.83 37.46 -37.39
N ALA A 717 14.23 37.92 -38.58
CA ALA A 717 15.26 38.95 -38.70
C ALA A 717 14.83 40.24 -37.97
N TRP A 718 13.61 40.71 -38.22
CA TRP A 718 13.09 41.93 -37.60
C TRP A 718 13.04 41.86 -36.07
N VAL A 719 12.49 40.79 -35.47
CA VAL A 719 12.41 40.68 -34.00
C VAL A 719 13.78 40.53 -33.33
N CYS A 720 14.76 39.96 -34.03
CA CYS A 720 16.13 39.82 -33.55
C CYS A 720 16.88 41.17 -33.62
N ASP A 721 16.75 41.90 -34.73
CA ASP A 721 17.38 43.21 -34.91
C ASP A 721 16.86 44.24 -33.89
N GLU A 722 15.55 44.21 -33.62
CA GLU A 722 14.90 45.05 -32.60
C GLU A 722 15.08 44.53 -31.16
N ARG A 723 15.80 43.40 -30.97
CA ARG A 723 16.07 42.76 -29.66
C ARG A 723 14.81 42.38 -28.87
N LEU A 724 13.73 42.09 -29.57
CA LEU A 724 12.44 41.70 -28.97
C LEU A 724 12.39 40.20 -28.64
N ILE A 725 13.25 39.39 -29.26
CA ILE A 725 13.16 37.93 -29.20
C ILE A 725 13.23 37.34 -27.79
N ASP A 726 13.97 37.95 -26.88
CA ASP A 726 14.07 37.50 -25.49
C ASP A 726 12.77 37.69 -24.73
N GLY A 727 12.08 38.80 -24.96
CA GLY A 727 10.74 39.06 -24.39
C GLY A 727 9.65 38.22 -25.03
N LEU A 728 9.79 37.90 -26.32
CA LEU A 728 8.86 37.02 -27.05
C LEU A 728 9.04 35.54 -26.71
N GLY A 729 10.17 35.15 -26.09
CA GLY A 729 10.41 33.79 -25.65
C GLY A 729 11.05 32.88 -26.70
N ASN A 730 11.89 33.42 -27.60
CA ASN A 730 12.80 32.64 -28.47
C ASN A 730 12.09 31.48 -29.20
N GLY A 731 12.50 30.23 -29.00
CA GLY A 731 11.89 29.07 -29.65
C GLY A 731 10.40 28.87 -29.31
N ARG A 732 9.90 29.41 -28.19
CA ARG A 732 8.45 29.45 -27.92
C ARG A 732 7.74 30.38 -28.89
N PHE A 733 8.35 31.50 -29.27
CA PHE A 733 7.80 32.41 -30.29
C PHE A 733 7.73 31.72 -31.66
N ALA A 734 8.81 31.05 -32.10
CA ALA A 734 8.81 30.28 -33.35
C ALA A 734 7.73 29.19 -33.37
N ARG A 735 7.54 28.48 -32.24
CA ARG A 735 6.44 27.51 -32.09
C ARG A 735 5.07 28.17 -32.21
N SER A 736 4.83 29.25 -31.46
CA SER A 736 3.54 29.94 -31.48
C SER A 736 3.20 30.48 -32.87
N LEU A 737 4.20 30.96 -33.61
CA LEU A 737 4.03 31.42 -34.98
C LEU A 737 3.67 30.27 -35.93
N PHE A 738 4.37 29.14 -35.85
CA PHE A 738 4.02 27.92 -36.60
C PHE A 738 2.60 27.43 -36.28
N GLU A 739 2.25 27.25 -34.99
CA GLU A 739 0.94 26.75 -34.57
C GLU A 739 -0.19 27.67 -35.06
N ARG A 740 0.04 28.98 -35.03
CA ARG A 740 -0.92 29.97 -35.53
C ARG A 740 -1.03 29.93 -37.06
N ALA A 741 0.08 29.79 -37.79
CA ALA A 741 0.05 29.66 -39.24
C ALA A 741 -0.62 28.35 -39.70
N ALA A 742 -0.38 27.23 -39.02
CA ALA A 742 -1.06 25.97 -39.28
C ALA A 742 -2.58 26.08 -39.03
N MET A 743 -3.00 26.76 -37.95
CA MET A 743 -4.41 27.06 -37.71
C MET A 743 -5.01 27.91 -38.83
N ARG A 744 -4.27 28.89 -39.36
CA ARG A 744 -4.73 29.74 -40.47
C ARG A 744 -4.93 28.95 -41.77
N ARG A 745 -3.99 28.05 -42.07
CA ARG A 745 -4.12 27.09 -43.16
C ARG A 745 -5.42 26.28 -43.01
N ASP A 746 -5.71 25.74 -41.82
CA ASP A 746 -6.91 24.93 -41.60
C ASP A 746 -8.20 25.74 -41.81
N VAL A 747 -8.24 26.98 -41.33
CA VAL A 747 -9.38 27.90 -41.54
C VAL A 747 -9.58 28.20 -43.03
N ARG A 748 -8.49 28.47 -43.76
CA ARG A 748 -8.54 28.71 -45.22
C ARG A 748 -9.07 27.48 -45.95
N LEU A 749 -8.56 26.29 -45.65
CA LEU A 749 -8.95 25.04 -46.31
C LEU A 749 -10.40 24.67 -45.99
N ALA A 750 -10.87 24.87 -44.76
CA ALA A 750 -12.27 24.68 -44.38
C ALA A 750 -13.21 25.61 -45.18
N ALA A 751 -12.81 26.87 -45.38
CA ALA A 751 -13.58 27.82 -46.18
C ALA A 751 -13.62 27.45 -47.68
N LEU A 752 -12.55 26.85 -48.22
CA LEU A 752 -12.49 26.36 -49.61
C LEU A 752 -13.36 25.11 -49.80
N ALA A 753 -13.32 24.17 -48.86
CA ALA A 753 -14.16 22.97 -48.87
C ALA A 753 -15.66 23.33 -48.83
N GLY A 754 -16.04 24.33 -48.03
CA GLY A 754 -17.42 24.84 -47.96
C GLY A 754 -17.93 25.48 -49.27
N LYS A 755 -17.03 25.85 -50.19
CA LYS A 755 -17.34 26.40 -51.52
C LYS A 755 -17.33 25.35 -52.63
N GLY A 756 -17.22 24.06 -52.30
CA GLY A 756 -17.26 22.96 -53.25
C GLY A 756 -15.93 22.66 -53.96
N GLY A 757 -14.81 23.18 -53.46
CA GLY A 757 -13.46 22.86 -53.97
C GLY A 757 -12.96 21.50 -53.47
N ALA A 758 -12.31 20.71 -54.34
CA ALA A 758 -11.61 19.49 -53.94
C ALA A 758 -10.21 19.86 -53.45
N THR A 759 -9.89 19.56 -52.18
CA THR A 759 -8.57 19.82 -51.59
C THR A 759 -7.65 18.62 -51.77
N THR A 760 -6.41 18.85 -52.21
CA THR A 760 -5.41 17.78 -52.37
C THR A 760 -4.68 17.48 -51.06
N SER A 761 -4.10 16.28 -50.91
CA SER A 761 -3.28 15.93 -49.72
C SER A 761 -2.07 16.86 -49.54
N ALA A 762 -1.53 17.39 -50.64
CA ALA A 762 -0.44 18.37 -50.58
C ALA A 762 -0.92 19.73 -50.03
N GLU A 763 -2.13 20.17 -50.36
CA GLU A 763 -2.71 21.41 -49.83
C GLU A 763 -3.03 21.29 -48.34
N LEU A 764 -3.50 20.12 -47.88
CA LEU A 764 -3.76 19.85 -46.46
C LEU A 764 -2.54 19.99 -45.56
N THR A 765 -1.34 19.89 -46.12
CA THR A 765 -0.06 19.91 -45.39
C THR A 765 0.76 21.17 -45.65
N THR A 766 0.37 22.03 -46.60
CA THR A 766 1.18 23.20 -47.00
C THR A 766 0.67 24.50 -46.36
N ILE A 767 1.54 25.14 -45.58
CA ILE A 767 1.36 26.47 -45.00
C ILE A 767 1.93 27.51 -45.98
N THR A 768 1.14 28.53 -46.31
CA THR A 768 1.49 29.55 -47.30
C THR A 768 1.81 30.90 -46.66
N SER A 769 2.36 31.81 -47.47
CA SER A 769 2.61 33.21 -47.11
C SER A 769 1.40 33.91 -46.44
N ASP A 770 0.19 33.76 -46.99
CA ASP A 770 -1.02 34.39 -46.43
C ASP A 770 -1.35 33.89 -45.01
N ASP A 771 -1.09 32.60 -44.75
CA ASP A 771 -1.31 31.99 -43.44
C ASP A 771 -0.32 32.54 -42.41
N VAL A 772 0.95 32.68 -42.81
CA VAL A 772 2.04 33.21 -41.96
C VAL A 772 1.83 34.69 -41.68
N ARG A 773 1.55 35.52 -42.70
CA ARG A 773 1.29 36.96 -42.54
C ARG A 773 0.11 37.23 -41.61
N THR A 774 -0.99 36.51 -41.82
CA THR A 774 -2.16 36.63 -40.92
C THR A 774 -1.80 36.21 -39.50
N ALA A 775 -1.00 35.15 -39.32
CA ALA A 775 -0.55 34.73 -37.99
C ALA A 775 0.31 35.80 -37.30
N ILE A 776 1.18 36.49 -38.05
CA ILE A 776 2.01 37.59 -37.55
C ILE A 776 1.14 38.77 -37.11
N ASP A 777 0.19 39.19 -37.94
CA ASP A 777 -0.72 40.31 -37.63
C ASP A 777 -1.46 40.06 -36.31
N GLU A 778 -2.00 38.84 -36.13
CA GLU A 778 -2.71 38.48 -34.92
C GLU A 778 -1.82 38.42 -33.67
N LEU A 779 -0.58 37.93 -33.80
CA LEU A 779 0.37 37.92 -32.70
C LEU A 779 0.85 39.34 -32.35
N SER A 780 0.85 40.24 -33.32
CA SER A 780 1.16 41.67 -33.12
C SER A 780 -0.03 42.47 -32.54
N GLY A 781 -1.22 41.85 -32.44
CA GLY A 781 -2.44 42.51 -31.97
C GLY A 781 -3.03 43.52 -32.96
N ARG A 782 -2.74 43.35 -34.26
CA ARG A 782 -3.23 44.18 -35.36
C ARG A 782 -4.43 43.57 -36.07
#